data_AF-A0A9W2Y7F2-F1
#
_entry.id   AF-A0A9W2Y7F2-F1
#
_cell.length_a   1.000
_cell.length_b   1.000
_cell.length_c   1.000
_cell.angle_alpha   90.00
_cell.angle_beta   90.00
_cell.angle_gamma   90.00
#
_symmetry.space_group_name_H-M   'P 1'
#
loop_
_entity.id
_entity.type
_entity.pdbx_description
1 polymer ?
#
loop_
_entity_poly.entity_id
_entity_poly.type
_entity_poly.pdbx_seq_one_letter_code
_entity_poly.pdbx_strand_id
1 'polypeptide(L)'
;MVWEALVTLLFFPVCVLLAWIADRRLLFYKYMGKRYRADKRRGIVVETEGDLTPNKGSVEMIIDGKFPFQGENCGGTQDGTAGAAVNNSGVAVATGAGSHLPNSNSTTVNVESSKELDESRKEVIRILKELKQKYPDKELDQLVELANYYALLHQQKSRAFYRVQATRMMIGAGNVLKKHAADHARRTAVVDEQATEDDDLATCSHISFESAHSQCMENCGVLSLAVGCQGGLCENTFYVDYRTEDGSANAGSDYHYSEGTLVFKPGETRKEIKVGIIDDDIFEEDEHFFVRLLNLRVGDAEGMFESDEVGAAPKARLVEPLVATVTILDDDHAGIFTFNERMVRVSESVGTMEVTVVRNSGARGTVILPYHTECGTAKAGEDYEEARGELEFTNDQTTQTLQVRIIDDEEYEKHENFFVVLEEPRWLKRGISALLLNQEAADGQLSAEEEEARRIAEMGKPILGEHSRLEVVIEESYEFKSTVDKLIKKTNLALVIGTHSWREQFVEALTVRAGDGDDDEEGREERPPSCYDYVMHFLTVFWKVLFACVPPTEYWNGWACFCISISVIGLLTAVIGDLASHFGCTVGLRDTVTAVVFVALGTSIPDTFASKVAAMQDQHADASVGNVTGSNAVNVFLGIGVAWSVAAIYWEIKGEKFQVDPGSLAFSVTLFTIFAFICMAVLLFRRRPSIGGELGGPRVSRLLTSLLFLGLWFLYILFSSLEAYCHISSF
;
A
#
# COMPACT_ATOMS: atom_id res chain seq x y z
N MET A 1 -48.20 6.90 -32.99
CA MET A 1 -46.95 7.63 -33.32
C MET A 1 -46.27 8.20 -32.08
N VAL A 2 -46.76 9.29 -31.44
CA VAL A 2 -46.08 9.84 -30.24
C VAL A 2 -45.96 8.81 -29.09
N TRP A 3 -47.02 8.06 -28.82
CA TRP A 3 -46.99 6.98 -27.82
C TRP A 3 -46.01 5.85 -28.18
N GLU A 4 -45.93 5.44 -29.44
CA GLU A 4 -44.99 4.39 -29.89
C GLU A 4 -43.53 4.85 -29.78
N ALA A 5 -43.27 6.12 -30.10
CA ALA A 5 -41.95 6.73 -29.92
C ALA A 5 -41.56 6.82 -28.44
N LEU A 6 -42.50 7.22 -27.56
CA LEU A 6 -42.29 7.25 -26.11
C LEU A 6 -42.08 5.84 -25.53
N VAL A 7 -42.81 4.83 -26.00
CA VAL A 7 -42.60 3.42 -25.60
C VAL A 7 -41.22 2.94 -26.03
N THR A 8 -40.78 3.28 -27.25
CA THR A 8 -39.44 2.95 -27.75
C THR A 8 -38.36 3.64 -26.92
N LEU A 9 -38.58 4.91 -26.53
CA LEU A 9 -37.71 5.67 -25.64
C LEU A 9 -37.65 5.08 -24.23
N LEU A 10 -38.78 4.60 -23.69
CA LEU A 10 -38.89 3.94 -22.39
C LEU A 10 -38.28 2.53 -22.37
N PHE A 11 -38.05 1.92 -23.53
CA PHE A 11 -37.35 0.64 -23.60
C PHE A 11 -35.89 0.76 -23.14
N PHE A 12 -35.27 1.94 -23.29
CA PHE A 12 -33.92 2.21 -22.79
C PHE A 12 -33.77 2.05 -21.27
N PRO A 13 -34.51 2.77 -20.41
CA PRO A 13 -34.38 2.59 -18.96
C PRO A 13 -34.76 1.18 -18.51
N VAL A 14 -35.67 0.49 -19.21
CA VAL A 14 -36.00 -0.92 -18.95
C VAL A 14 -34.80 -1.83 -19.25
N CYS A 15 -34.13 -1.68 -20.40
CA CYS A 15 -32.92 -2.44 -20.72
C CYS A 15 -31.77 -2.14 -19.75
N VAL A 16 -31.61 -0.89 -19.32
CA VAL A 16 -30.60 -0.50 -18.32
C VAL A 16 -30.91 -1.11 -16.96
N LEU A 17 -32.18 -1.10 -16.53
CA LEU A 17 -32.61 -1.71 -15.28
C LEU A 17 -32.39 -3.23 -15.30
N LEU A 18 -32.72 -3.90 -16.41
CA LEU A 18 -32.47 -5.34 -16.58
C LEU A 18 -30.97 -5.68 -16.56
N ALA A 19 -30.13 -4.86 -17.19
CA ALA A 19 -28.68 -5.01 -17.14
C ALA A 19 -28.13 -4.80 -15.72
N TRP A 20 -28.64 -3.80 -14.99
CA TRP A 20 -28.25 -3.53 -13.61
C TRP A 20 -28.68 -4.65 -12.66
N ILE A 21 -29.88 -5.20 -12.83
CA ILE A 21 -30.37 -6.37 -12.07
C ILE A 21 -29.51 -7.60 -12.32
N ALA A 22 -29.08 -7.83 -13.57
CA ALA A 22 -28.20 -8.94 -13.93
C ALA A 22 -26.81 -8.79 -13.30
N ASP A 23 -26.27 -7.58 -13.32
CA ASP A 23 -24.96 -7.23 -12.74
C ASP A 23 -24.95 -7.35 -11.20
N ARG A 24 -26.00 -6.84 -10.53
CA ARG A 24 -26.19 -6.95 -9.07
C ARG A 24 -26.72 -8.31 -8.61
N ARG A 25 -26.95 -9.25 -9.53
CA ARG A 25 -27.35 -10.64 -9.25
C ARG A 25 -28.64 -10.79 -8.42
N LEU A 26 -29.57 -9.84 -8.52
CA LEU A 26 -30.64 -9.67 -7.52
C LEU A 26 -31.78 -10.71 -7.56
N LEU A 27 -32.07 -11.35 -8.71
CA LEU A 27 -33.31 -12.13 -8.87
C LEU A 27 -33.16 -13.65 -9.03
N PHE A 28 -32.13 -14.16 -9.71
CA PHE A 28 -32.09 -15.58 -10.12
C PHE A 28 -30.89 -16.39 -9.59
N TYR A 29 -29.90 -15.75 -8.96
CA TYR A 29 -28.70 -16.45 -8.48
C TYR A 29 -28.95 -17.29 -7.22
N LYS A 30 -29.98 -16.96 -6.44
CA LYS A 30 -30.35 -17.71 -5.22
C LYS A 30 -30.92 -19.11 -5.51
N TYR A 31 -31.33 -19.39 -6.75
CA TYR A 31 -32.01 -20.62 -7.15
C TYR A 31 -31.29 -21.43 -8.24
N MET A 32 -30.16 -20.94 -8.76
CA MET A 32 -29.32 -21.69 -9.72
C MET A 32 -27.95 -21.98 -9.10
N GLY A 33 -27.79 -23.17 -8.53
CA GLY A 33 -26.48 -23.66 -8.09
C GLY A 33 -25.52 -23.78 -9.28
N LYS A 34 -24.36 -23.12 -9.20
CA LYS A 34 -23.30 -23.23 -10.22
C LYS A 34 -22.38 -24.41 -9.87
N ARG A 35 -22.43 -25.50 -10.65
CA ARG A 35 -21.53 -26.68 -10.49
C ARG A 35 -20.23 -26.62 -11.29
N TYR A 36 -19.77 -25.42 -11.65
CA TYR A 36 -18.74 -25.28 -12.69
C TYR A 36 -17.84 -24.06 -12.44
N ARG A 37 -16.52 -24.29 -12.34
CA ARG A 37 -15.45 -23.27 -12.20
C ARG A 37 -14.46 -23.40 -13.36
N ALA A 38 -13.94 -22.28 -13.84
CA ALA A 38 -12.90 -22.26 -14.87
C ALA A 38 -11.52 -22.46 -14.24
N ASP A 39 -10.76 -23.45 -14.71
CA ASP A 39 -9.33 -23.61 -14.41
C ASP A 39 -8.49 -22.89 -15.48
N LYS A 40 -7.67 -21.93 -15.03
CA LYS A 40 -6.83 -21.06 -15.89
C LYS A 40 -5.76 -21.85 -16.67
N ARG A 41 -5.38 -23.06 -16.25
CA ARG A 41 -4.31 -23.83 -16.91
C ARG A 41 -4.77 -24.79 -18.02
N ARG A 42 -6.06 -25.14 -18.09
CA ARG A 42 -6.54 -26.18 -19.04
C ARG A 42 -7.73 -25.81 -19.90
N GLY A 43 -8.42 -24.69 -19.66
CA GLY A 43 -9.57 -24.30 -20.47
C GLY A 43 -10.71 -25.33 -20.48
N ILE A 44 -10.78 -26.18 -19.44
CA ILE A 44 -11.84 -27.18 -19.22
C ILE A 44 -12.52 -26.85 -17.90
N VAL A 45 -13.84 -26.96 -17.90
CA VAL A 45 -14.70 -26.85 -16.73
C VAL A 45 -14.83 -28.24 -16.10
N VAL A 46 -14.36 -28.41 -14.86
CA VAL A 46 -14.55 -29.64 -14.05
C VAL A 46 -15.06 -29.28 -12.65
N GLU A 47 -15.95 -30.11 -12.14
CA GLU A 47 -16.66 -30.05 -10.85
C GLU A 47 -15.70 -30.10 -9.65
N THR A 48 -15.98 -29.35 -8.58
CA THR A 48 -15.42 -29.59 -7.24
C THR A 48 -16.54 -30.02 -6.30
N GLU A 49 -16.38 -31.19 -5.70
CA GLU A 49 -17.17 -31.67 -4.55
C GLU A 49 -17.00 -30.74 -3.34
N GLY A 50 -18.10 -30.53 -2.60
CA GLY A 50 -18.08 -30.20 -1.17
C GLY A 50 -18.06 -28.72 -0.77
N ASP A 51 -19.24 -28.11 -0.63
CA ASP A 51 -19.44 -26.91 0.21
C ASP A 51 -19.96 -27.38 1.58
N LEU A 52 -19.20 -27.12 2.64
CA LEU A 52 -19.67 -27.15 4.03
C LEU A 52 -19.20 -25.86 4.70
N THR A 53 -20.16 -24.98 4.97
CA THR A 53 -20.01 -23.76 5.76
C THR A 53 -19.60 -24.05 7.20
N PRO A 54 -18.92 -23.11 7.90
CA PRO A 54 -18.16 -23.38 9.11
C PRO A 54 -19.06 -23.47 10.34
N ASN A 55 -18.79 -24.42 11.24
CA ASN A 55 -19.32 -24.38 12.59
C ASN A 55 -18.21 -24.70 13.61
N LYS A 56 -17.86 -23.65 14.36
CA LYS A 56 -17.38 -23.61 15.74
C LYS A 56 -16.68 -24.86 16.33
N GLY A 57 -15.38 -24.68 16.60
CA GLY A 57 -14.75 -25.02 17.88
C GLY A 57 -14.65 -26.50 18.26
N SER A 58 -13.48 -27.10 18.02
CA SER A 58 -12.73 -27.86 19.02
C SER A 58 -11.37 -28.28 18.45
N VAL A 59 -10.33 -27.96 19.19
CA VAL A 59 -8.94 -28.36 18.99
C VAL A 59 -8.79 -29.83 19.42
N GLU A 60 -8.15 -30.66 18.61
CA GLU A 60 -7.12 -31.58 19.10
C GLU A 60 -6.19 -32.03 17.96
N MET A 61 -4.89 -31.81 18.18
CA MET A 61 -3.79 -32.29 17.35
C MET A 61 -3.49 -33.77 17.65
N ILE A 62 -2.95 -34.52 16.67
CA ILE A 62 -1.61 -35.14 16.68
C ILE A 62 -1.50 -36.28 15.64
N ILE A 63 -0.27 -36.36 15.14
CA ILE A 63 0.35 -37.06 14.01
C ILE A 63 0.54 -38.59 14.19
N ASP A 64 0.55 -39.29 13.04
CA ASP A 64 1.13 -40.59 12.62
C ASP A 64 0.91 -41.92 13.38
N GLY A 65 0.54 -42.93 12.58
CA GLY A 65 1.20 -44.25 12.62
C GLY A 65 0.32 -45.52 12.71
N LYS A 66 0.43 -46.36 11.66
CA LYS A 66 0.20 -47.83 11.61
C LYS A 66 -1.21 -48.44 11.78
N PHE A 67 -1.62 -49.21 10.75
CA PHE A 67 -2.60 -50.32 10.79
C PHE A 67 -2.23 -51.44 11.81
N PRO A 68 -3.07 -52.48 12.03
CA PRO A 68 -4.54 -52.57 12.22
C PRO A 68 -4.93 -53.40 13.49
N PHE A 69 -6.21 -53.45 13.89
CA PHE A 69 -7.01 -54.67 14.22
C PHE A 69 -8.23 -54.43 15.16
N GLN A 70 -9.32 -55.14 14.83
CA GLN A 70 -10.40 -55.77 15.62
C GLN A 70 -10.93 -55.15 16.94
N GLY A 71 -12.26 -55.15 17.07
CA GLY A 71 -12.91 -55.63 18.29
C GLY A 71 -14.13 -54.83 18.78
N GLU A 72 -15.32 -55.29 18.40
CA GLU A 72 -16.48 -55.52 19.27
C GLU A 72 -17.05 -54.44 20.24
N ASN A 73 -18.33 -54.13 19.95
CA ASN A 73 -19.52 -54.24 20.81
C ASN A 73 -19.90 -53.19 21.88
N CYS A 74 -21.21 -52.85 21.77
CA CYS A 74 -22.20 -52.52 22.82
C CYS A 74 -21.96 -51.26 23.67
N GLY A 75 -22.92 -50.37 23.94
CA GLY A 75 -24.37 -50.43 23.91
C GLY A 75 -24.92 -49.82 25.21
N GLY A 76 -25.95 -48.98 25.12
CA GLY A 76 -26.86 -48.62 26.22
C GLY A 76 -26.76 -47.16 26.73
N THR A 77 -27.74 -46.30 26.46
CA THR A 77 -29.00 -45.98 27.17
C THR A 77 -28.89 -45.12 28.46
N GLN A 78 -29.54 -43.96 28.33
CA GLN A 78 -30.53 -43.32 29.23
C GLN A 78 -30.14 -42.47 30.45
N ASP A 79 -30.96 -41.40 30.53
CA ASP A 79 -31.53 -40.69 31.67
C ASP A 79 -30.80 -39.51 32.33
N GLY A 80 -31.60 -38.45 32.59
CA GLY A 80 -31.35 -37.58 33.73
C GLY A 80 -31.68 -36.09 33.60
N THR A 81 -32.96 -35.75 33.50
CA THR A 81 -33.67 -34.72 34.32
C THR A 81 -33.14 -33.28 34.53
N ALA A 82 -34.06 -32.36 34.21
CA ALA A 82 -34.61 -31.27 35.06
C ALA A 82 -33.93 -29.88 35.11
N GLY A 83 -34.76 -28.85 34.92
CA GLY A 83 -34.88 -27.80 35.94
C GLY A 83 -34.85 -26.33 35.54
N ALA A 84 -35.99 -25.85 35.02
CA ALA A 84 -36.72 -24.65 35.48
C ALA A 84 -36.30 -23.20 35.11
N ALA A 85 -37.39 -22.49 34.73
CA ALA A 85 -37.77 -21.09 35.03
C ALA A 85 -37.17 -19.95 34.18
N VAL A 86 -37.89 -18.90 33.76
CA VAL A 86 -39.32 -18.57 33.61
C VAL A 86 -39.33 -17.23 32.84
N ASN A 87 -40.27 -17.11 31.89
CA ASN A 87 -40.59 -15.90 31.13
C ASN A 87 -41.21 -14.80 31.99
N ASN A 88 -41.10 -13.54 31.57
CA ASN A 88 -42.24 -12.65 31.71
C ASN A 88 -42.37 -11.64 30.56
N SER A 89 -43.57 -11.56 30.03
CA SER A 89 -44.06 -10.68 28.98
C SER A 89 -45.20 -9.85 29.55
N GLY A 90 -45.31 -8.56 29.20
CA GLY A 90 -46.42 -7.70 29.64
C GLY A 90 -46.60 -6.46 28.76
N VAL A 91 -47.74 -6.42 28.08
CA VAL A 91 -48.28 -5.42 27.13
C VAL A 91 -48.88 -4.19 27.86
N ALA A 92 -48.82 -2.98 27.27
CA ALA A 92 -49.96 -2.03 27.12
C ALA A 92 -49.61 -0.68 26.41
N VAL A 93 -50.61 -0.19 25.69
CA VAL A 93 -50.77 0.99 24.79
C VAL A 93 -51.20 2.23 25.64
N ALA A 94 -50.92 3.53 25.41
CA ALA A 94 -51.36 4.42 24.32
C ALA A 94 -50.83 5.88 24.45
N THR A 95 -50.84 6.60 23.31
CA THR A 95 -51.05 8.06 23.08
C THR A 95 -49.96 9.10 23.39
N GLY A 96 -49.65 9.92 22.36
CA GLY A 96 -48.97 11.22 22.49
C GLY A 96 -48.25 11.67 21.22
N ALA A 97 -48.95 12.34 20.31
CA ALA A 97 -48.39 12.93 19.09
C ALA A 97 -47.54 14.18 19.40
N GLY A 98 -46.35 14.27 18.80
CA GLY A 98 -45.47 15.43 18.85
C GLY A 98 -44.42 15.33 17.75
N SER A 99 -44.56 16.17 16.74
CA SER A 99 -43.74 16.30 15.54
C SER A 99 -42.28 16.64 15.85
N HIS A 100 -41.34 15.80 15.39
CA HIS A 100 -39.97 16.20 15.07
C HIS A 100 -39.42 15.32 13.94
N LEU A 101 -39.05 15.96 12.83
CA LEU A 101 -38.37 15.35 11.69
C LEU A 101 -37.01 14.77 12.12
N PRO A 102 -36.65 13.53 11.77
CA PRO A 102 -35.27 13.06 11.89
C PRO A 102 -34.50 13.40 10.61
N ASN A 103 -33.57 14.34 10.71
CA ASN A 103 -32.54 14.56 9.71
C ASN A 103 -31.53 13.41 9.81
N SER A 104 -31.73 12.34 9.03
CA SER A 104 -30.82 11.19 8.98
C SER A 104 -30.55 10.86 7.51
N ASN A 105 -29.38 11.24 7.01
CA ASN A 105 -28.72 10.67 5.83
C ASN A 105 -27.28 11.21 5.78
N SER A 106 -26.43 10.80 6.73
CA SER A 106 -24.97 10.88 6.56
C SER A 106 -24.19 9.78 7.31
N THR A 107 -24.83 9.03 8.20
CA THR A 107 -24.12 8.05 9.04
C THR A 107 -24.00 6.64 8.45
N THR A 108 -24.80 6.29 7.44
CA THR A 108 -24.76 4.94 6.81
C THR A 108 -23.71 4.82 5.70
N VAL A 109 -23.39 5.93 5.01
CA VAL A 109 -22.42 5.92 3.90
C VAL A 109 -20.97 5.79 4.42
N ASN A 110 -20.68 6.26 5.63
CA ASN A 110 -19.33 6.17 6.20
C ASN A 110 -18.97 4.77 6.71
N VAL A 111 -19.95 3.96 7.14
CA VAL A 111 -19.70 2.63 7.72
C VAL A 111 -19.51 1.57 6.64
N GLU A 112 -20.18 1.70 5.49
CA GLU A 112 -19.92 0.84 4.31
C GLU A 112 -18.58 1.19 3.67
N SER A 113 -18.25 2.48 3.52
CA SER A 113 -16.95 2.92 3.00
C SER A 113 -15.78 2.46 3.87
N SER A 114 -15.88 2.55 5.20
CA SER A 114 -14.82 2.06 6.08
C SER A 114 -14.66 0.54 6.03
N LYS A 115 -15.76 -0.21 5.97
CA LYS A 115 -15.71 -1.67 5.82
C LYS A 115 -15.15 -2.13 4.48
N GLU A 116 -15.52 -1.46 3.38
CA GLU A 116 -14.99 -1.75 2.05
C GLU A 116 -13.49 -1.41 1.94
N LEU A 117 -13.07 -0.32 2.59
CA LEU A 117 -11.65 0.03 2.70
C LEU A 117 -10.88 -1.00 3.54
N ASP A 118 -11.43 -1.45 4.66
CA ASP A 118 -10.80 -2.45 5.52
C ASP A 118 -10.73 -3.83 4.85
N GLU A 119 -11.76 -4.24 4.10
CA GLU A 119 -11.72 -5.45 3.27
C GLU A 119 -10.68 -5.34 2.15
N SER A 120 -10.57 -4.17 1.53
CA SER A 120 -9.55 -3.90 0.51
C SER A 120 -8.13 -3.94 1.10
N ARG A 121 -7.93 -3.42 2.33
CA ARG A 121 -6.64 -3.52 3.04
C ARG A 121 -6.26 -4.98 3.28
N LYS A 122 -7.19 -5.78 3.79
CA LYS A 122 -6.98 -7.22 4.07
C LYS A 122 -6.59 -7.99 2.81
N GLU A 123 -7.23 -7.71 1.68
CA GLU A 123 -6.92 -8.37 0.42
C GLU A 123 -5.52 -8.00 -0.11
N VAL A 124 -5.12 -6.72 -0.01
CA VAL A 124 -3.77 -6.29 -0.39
C VAL A 124 -2.70 -6.95 0.48
N ILE A 125 -2.95 -7.06 1.79
CA ILE A 125 -2.06 -7.72 2.74
C ILE A 125 -1.93 -9.21 2.43
N ARG A 126 -3.04 -9.90 2.13
CA ARG A 126 -3.03 -11.30 1.72
C ARG A 126 -2.19 -11.51 0.47
N ILE A 127 -2.35 -10.65 -0.54
CA ILE A 127 -1.57 -10.70 -1.78
C ILE A 127 -0.08 -10.48 -1.48
N LEU A 128 0.27 -9.50 -0.65
CA LEU A 128 1.68 -9.19 -0.35
C LEU A 128 2.36 -10.31 0.44
N LYS A 129 1.65 -10.95 1.38
CA LYS A 129 2.11 -12.15 2.11
C LYS A 129 2.30 -13.34 1.16
N GLU A 130 1.34 -13.63 0.28
CA GLU A 130 1.47 -14.68 -0.75
C GLU A 130 2.67 -14.44 -1.68
N LEU A 131 2.92 -13.18 -2.06
CA LEU A 131 4.05 -12.81 -2.92
C LEU A 131 5.40 -12.94 -2.21
N LYS A 132 5.48 -12.55 -0.93
CA LYS A 132 6.69 -12.72 -0.11
C LYS A 132 7.02 -14.20 0.12
N GLN A 133 6.00 -15.04 0.34
CA GLN A 133 6.16 -16.48 0.47
C GLN A 133 6.61 -17.14 -0.85
N LYS A 134 6.13 -16.63 -1.98
CA LYS A 134 6.47 -17.15 -3.32
C LYS A 134 7.81 -16.66 -3.85
N TYR A 135 8.25 -15.47 -3.42
CA TYR A 135 9.50 -14.84 -3.83
C TYR A 135 10.26 -14.31 -2.61
N PRO A 136 10.86 -15.19 -1.79
CA PRO A 136 11.59 -14.78 -0.59
C PRO A 136 12.84 -13.95 -0.91
N ASP A 137 13.41 -14.11 -2.11
CA ASP A 137 14.68 -13.49 -2.52
C ASP A 137 14.50 -12.13 -3.23
N LYS A 138 13.26 -11.62 -3.36
CA LYS A 138 13.01 -10.34 -4.03
C LYS A 138 12.97 -9.19 -3.04
N GLU A 139 13.55 -8.05 -3.43
CA GLU A 139 13.52 -6.81 -2.66
C GLU A 139 12.08 -6.30 -2.44
N LEU A 140 11.87 -5.58 -1.34
CA LEU A 140 10.55 -5.09 -0.92
C LEU A 140 9.88 -4.25 -2.01
N ASP A 141 10.62 -3.37 -2.68
CA ASP A 141 10.08 -2.52 -3.74
C ASP A 141 9.58 -3.33 -4.95
N GLN A 142 10.25 -4.42 -5.32
CA GLN A 142 9.82 -5.31 -6.40
C GLN A 142 8.58 -6.12 -6.00
N LEU A 143 8.49 -6.55 -4.74
CA LEU A 143 7.32 -7.21 -4.17
C LEU A 143 6.10 -6.26 -4.15
N VAL A 144 6.33 -4.99 -3.84
CA VAL A 144 5.31 -3.93 -3.85
C VAL A 144 4.79 -3.66 -5.24
N GLU A 145 5.66 -3.64 -6.24
CA GLU A 145 5.25 -3.50 -7.64
C GLU A 145 4.38 -4.69 -8.08
N LEU A 146 4.81 -5.90 -7.74
CA LEU A 146 4.07 -7.11 -8.06
C LEU A 146 2.71 -7.12 -7.33
N ALA A 147 2.66 -6.69 -6.07
CA ALA A 147 1.43 -6.55 -5.30
C ALA A 147 0.48 -5.52 -5.91
N ASN A 148 0.99 -4.37 -6.38
CA ASN A 148 0.20 -3.36 -7.09
C ASN A 148 -0.43 -3.95 -8.37
N TYR A 149 0.35 -4.71 -9.14
CA TYR A 149 -0.16 -5.38 -10.34
C TYR A 149 -1.24 -6.42 -10.01
N TYR A 150 -1.01 -7.26 -9.00
CA TYR A 150 -1.97 -8.27 -8.55
C TYR A 150 -3.25 -7.65 -7.96
N ALA A 151 -3.14 -6.54 -7.23
CA ALA A 151 -4.28 -5.79 -6.70
C ALA A 151 -5.15 -5.20 -7.82
N LEU A 152 -4.53 -4.58 -8.84
CA LEU A 152 -5.24 -4.07 -10.01
C LEU A 152 -5.93 -5.18 -10.84
N LEU A 153 -5.39 -6.40 -10.83
CA LEU A 153 -6.02 -7.55 -11.49
C LEU A 153 -7.28 -8.04 -10.77
N HIS A 154 -7.30 -7.97 -9.44
CA HIS A 154 -8.41 -8.46 -8.60
C HIS A 154 -9.50 -7.40 -8.36
N GLN A 155 -9.21 -6.12 -8.62
CA GLN A 155 -10.19 -5.04 -8.51
C GLN A 155 -11.32 -5.19 -9.55
N GLN A 156 -12.54 -4.82 -9.17
CA GLN A 156 -13.68 -4.81 -10.10
C GLN A 156 -13.45 -3.82 -11.24
N LYS A 157 -13.47 -4.33 -12.47
CA LYS A 157 -13.18 -3.54 -13.68
C LYS A 157 -14.45 -2.90 -14.23
N SER A 158 -14.32 -1.66 -14.69
CA SER A 158 -15.42 -0.95 -15.33
C SER A 158 -15.65 -1.45 -16.76
N ARG A 159 -16.87 -1.24 -17.30
CA ARG A 159 -17.18 -1.56 -18.71
C ARG A 159 -16.27 -0.80 -19.69
N ALA A 160 -15.92 0.44 -19.36
CA ALA A 160 -15.01 1.24 -20.15
C ALA A 160 -13.62 0.58 -20.25
N PHE A 161 -13.12 0.00 -19.16
CA PHE A 161 -11.85 -0.72 -19.13
C PHE A 161 -11.82 -1.86 -20.17
N TYR A 162 -12.85 -2.72 -20.20
CA TYR A 162 -12.90 -3.84 -21.14
C TYR A 162 -12.95 -3.40 -22.61
N ARG A 163 -13.70 -2.33 -22.92
CA ARG A 163 -13.76 -1.79 -24.28
C ARG A 163 -12.44 -1.16 -24.71
N VAL A 164 -11.83 -0.38 -23.83
CA VAL A 164 -10.52 0.24 -24.07
C VAL A 164 -9.47 -0.85 -24.26
N GLN A 165 -9.43 -1.86 -23.41
CA GLN A 165 -8.48 -2.96 -23.53
C GLN A 165 -8.67 -3.76 -24.83
N ALA A 166 -9.89 -4.15 -25.18
CA ALA A 166 -10.16 -4.88 -26.41
C ALA A 166 -9.74 -4.08 -27.65
N THR A 167 -10.06 -2.78 -27.66
CA THR A 167 -9.68 -1.87 -28.75
C THR A 167 -8.17 -1.72 -28.85
N ARG A 168 -7.47 -1.59 -27.73
CA ARG A 168 -6.01 -1.51 -27.71
C ARG A 168 -5.33 -2.78 -28.20
N MET A 169 -5.87 -3.95 -27.86
CA MET A 169 -5.35 -5.24 -28.35
C MET A 169 -5.55 -5.38 -29.87
N MET A 170 -6.67 -4.91 -30.42
CA MET A 170 -6.92 -4.94 -31.88
C MET A 170 -6.02 -3.98 -32.66
N ILE A 171 -5.59 -2.87 -32.05
CA ILE A 171 -4.85 -1.78 -32.70
C ILE A 171 -3.33 -1.86 -32.39
N GLY A 172 -2.86 -2.95 -31.75
CA GLY A 172 -1.43 -3.15 -31.45
C GLY A 172 -0.87 -2.18 -30.40
N ALA A 173 -1.69 -1.80 -29.41
CA ALA A 173 -1.33 -0.90 -28.31
C ALA A 173 -1.10 -1.62 -26.96
N GLY A 174 -1.15 -2.96 -26.96
CA GLY A 174 -0.84 -3.81 -25.79
C GLY A 174 -1.87 -3.76 -24.65
N ASN A 175 -1.57 -4.48 -23.56
CA ASN A 175 -2.40 -4.59 -22.36
C ASN A 175 -2.24 -3.36 -21.43
N VAL A 176 -3.35 -2.76 -21.01
CA VAL A 176 -3.41 -1.54 -20.18
C VAL A 176 -2.72 -1.72 -18.82
N LEU A 177 -2.92 -2.87 -18.17
CA LEU A 177 -2.37 -3.12 -16.83
C LEU A 177 -0.86 -3.34 -16.88
N LYS A 178 -0.37 -4.10 -17.88
CA LYS A 178 1.06 -4.30 -18.10
C LYS A 178 1.76 -2.97 -18.44
N LYS A 179 1.11 -2.08 -19.20
CA LYS A 179 1.60 -0.72 -19.48
C LYS A 179 1.84 0.08 -18.20
N HIS A 180 0.86 0.12 -17.30
CA HIS A 180 0.95 0.93 -16.09
C HIS A 180 2.07 0.45 -15.16
N ALA A 181 2.25 -0.87 -15.02
CA ALA A 181 3.37 -1.44 -14.28
C ALA A 181 4.72 -0.98 -14.88
N ALA A 182 4.92 -1.14 -16.19
CA ALA A 182 6.14 -0.74 -16.88
C ALA A 182 6.43 0.77 -16.83
N ASP A 183 5.40 1.62 -16.96
CA ASP A 183 5.56 3.07 -16.89
C ASP A 183 5.89 3.55 -15.45
N HIS A 184 5.37 2.87 -14.41
CA HIS A 184 5.70 3.16 -13.02
C HIS A 184 7.13 2.76 -12.68
N ALA A 185 7.59 1.59 -13.12
CA ALA A 185 8.98 1.14 -12.96
C ALA A 185 9.99 2.12 -13.57
N ARG A 186 9.67 2.68 -14.76
CA ARG A 186 10.51 3.71 -15.40
C ARG A 186 10.55 5.03 -14.65
N ARG A 187 9.47 5.42 -13.97
CA ARG A 187 9.43 6.66 -13.18
C ARG A 187 10.17 6.53 -11.85
N THR A 188 10.15 5.35 -11.22
CA THR A 188 10.85 5.09 -9.96
C THR A 188 12.37 5.07 -10.15
N ALA A 189 12.86 4.59 -11.29
CA ALA A 189 14.29 4.62 -11.64
C ALA A 189 14.89 6.03 -11.87
N VAL A 190 14.06 7.10 -11.85
CA VAL A 190 14.49 8.49 -12.16
C VAL A 190 14.47 9.39 -10.92
N VAL A 191 14.00 8.91 -9.76
CA VAL A 191 13.75 9.75 -8.56
C VAL A 191 14.89 9.71 -7.53
N ASP A 192 15.98 8.99 -7.80
CA ASP A 192 17.08 8.78 -6.82
C ASP A 192 18.16 9.89 -6.81
N GLU A 193 17.91 11.05 -7.43
CA GLU A 193 18.84 12.18 -7.39
C GLU A 193 18.08 13.48 -7.10
N GLN A 194 17.84 13.82 -5.83
CA GLN A 194 17.98 15.18 -5.30
C GLN A 194 17.51 15.32 -3.84
N ALA A 195 18.47 15.51 -2.94
CA ALA A 195 18.29 16.28 -1.72
C ALA A 195 19.64 16.86 -1.28
N THR A 196 19.77 18.20 -1.31
CA THR A 196 20.65 18.96 -0.42
C THR A 196 20.10 20.39 -0.31
N GLU A 197 19.64 20.74 0.89
CA GLU A 197 19.57 22.11 1.38
C GLU A 197 20.99 22.52 1.81
N ASP A 198 21.48 23.71 1.39
CA ASP A 198 22.40 24.59 2.14
C ASP A 198 23.03 25.64 1.20
N ASP A 199 22.43 26.84 1.15
CA ASP A 199 22.93 27.98 0.34
C ASP A 199 23.77 28.99 1.16
N ASP A 200 24.11 28.70 2.42
CA ASP A 200 24.79 29.66 3.32
C ASP A 200 26.22 29.28 3.76
N LEU A 201 26.75 28.11 3.38
CA LEU A 201 28.14 27.69 3.69
C LEU A 201 29.20 28.21 2.72
N ALA A 202 28.80 28.79 1.58
CA ALA A 202 29.73 29.13 0.50
C ALA A 202 30.63 30.34 0.78
N THR A 203 30.25 31.24 1.70
CA THR A 203 30.90 32.56 1.84
C THR A 203 31.44 32.91 3.22
N CYS A 204 31.12 32.16 4.29
CA CYS A 204 31.54 32.50 5.66
C CYS A 204 31.93 31.23 6.44
N SER A 205 33.10 31.25 7.09
CA SER A 205 33.54 30.16 7.97
C SER A 205 32.92 30.30 9.36
N HIS A 206 32.26 29.23 9.83
CA HIS A 206 31.63 29.15 11.16
C HIS A 206 32.54 28.33 12.06
N ILE A 207 32.84 28.86 13.25
CA ILE A 207 33.64 28.16 14.26
C ILE A 207 32.81 27.98 15.52
N SER A 208 32.70 26.74 15.99
CA SER A 208 31.92 26.34 17.17
C SER A 208 32.49 25.06 17.77
N PHE A 209 32.08 24.72 19.00
CA PHE A 209 32.30 23.37 19.51
C PHE A 209 31.54 22.34 18.68
N GLU A 210 32.11 21.12 18.55
CA GLU A 210 31.45 19.97 17.92
C GLU A 210 30.28 19.47 18.77
N SER A 211 30.36 19.64 20.09
CA SER A 211 29.27 19.38 21.04
C SER A 211 29.20 20.45 22.12
N ALA A 212 27.98 20.84 22.51
CA ALA A 212 27.74 21.76 23.62
C ALA A 212 27.89 21.09 25.00
N HIS A 213 27.81 19.76 25.05
CA HIS A 213 27.90 18.98 26.28
C HIS A 213 28.89 17.83 26.08
N SER A 214 29.82 17.69 27.01
CA SER A 214 30.78 16.58 27.04
C SER A 214 30.78 15.96 28.43
N GLN A 215 30.94 14.65 28.49
CA GLN A 215 31.05 13.93 29.75
C GLN A 215 32.37 13.17 29.76
N CYS A 216 33.02 13.11 30.92
CA CYS A 216 34.18 12.28 31.14
C CYS A 216 34.14 11.66 32.53
N MET A 217 34.70 10.46 32.63
CA MET A 217 34.97 9.83 33.93
C MET A 217 36.14 10.55 34.61
N GLU A 218 36.12 10.60 35.93
CA GLU A 218 37.21 11.14 36.74
C GLU A 218 38.58 10.50 36.38
N ASN A 219 38.59 9.17 36.22
CA ASN A 219 39.77 8.39 35.83
C ASN A 219 40.29 8.60 34.39
N CYS A 220 39.67 9.46 33.58
CA CYS A 220 40.06 9.62 32.17
C CYS A 220 41.44 10.29 32.00
N GLY A 221 41.89 11.01 33.02
CA GLY A 221 43.16 11.74 33.09
C GLY A 221 43.26 12.96 32.17
N VAL A 222 42.85 12.86 30.89
CA VAL A 222 42.82 13.98 29.95
C VAL A 222 41.57 13.96 29.08
N LEU A 223 40.72 14.97 29.25
CA LEU A 223 39.58 15.25 28.40
C LEU A 223 40.02 15.98 27.12
N SER A 224 39.49 15.57 25.96
CA SER A 224 39.71 16.23 24.67
C SER A 224 38.42 16.79 24.09
N LEU A 225 38.32 18.11 23.94
CA LEU A 225 37.17 18.82 23.38
C LEU A 225 37.47 19.28 21.95
N ALA A 226 36.63 18.89 20.99
CA ALA A 226 36.81 19.23 19.59
C ALA A 226 36.08 20.54 19.20
N VAL A 227 36.79 21.38 18.45
CA VAL A 227 36.31 22.62 17.87
C VAL A 227 36.38 22.51 16.35
N GLY A 228 35.23 22.67 15.71
CA GLY A 228 35.07 22.57 14.28
C GLY A 228 35.12 23.94 13.60
N CYS A 229 35.65 23.98 12.38
CA CYS A 229 35.55 25.10 11.46
C CYS A 229 34.88 24.60 10.17
N GLN A 230 33.68 25.11 9.87
CA GLN A 230 32.85 24.68 8.75
C GLN A 230 32.49 25.86 7.84
N GLY A 231 32.60 25.67 6.52
CA GLY A 231 32.23 26.69 5.52
C GLY A 231 33.35 27.70 5.19
N GLY A 232 33.10 28.54 4.18
CA GLY A 232 34.03 29.54 3.66
C GLY A 232 35.13 28.99 2.73
N LEU A 233 35.95 29.89 2.17
CA LEU A 233 36.94 29.57 1.12
C LEU A 233 38.25 28.93 1.63
N CYS A 234 38.38 28.69 2.94
CA CYS A 234 39.56 28.07 3.58
C CYS A 234 40.92 28.77 3.31
N GLU A 235 40.93 30.06 2.95
CA GLU A 235 42.18 30.78 2.58
C GLU A 235 42.86 31.50 3.76
N ASN A 236 42.15 31.76 4.87
CA ASN A 236 42.66 32.57 5.98
C ASN A 236 43.02 31.73 7.21
N THR A 237 43.88 32.26 8.07
CA THR A 237 44.19 31.67 9.37
C THR A 237 43.28 32.28 10.45
N PHE A 238 42.63 31.42 11.24
CA PHE A 238 41.76 31.85 12.34
C PHE A 238 42.41 31.57 13.70
N TYR A 239 42.41 32.56 14.58
CA TYR A 239 42.88 32.47 15.95
C TYR A 239 41.67 32.58 16.89
N VAL A 240 41.43 31.57 17.71
CA VAL A 240 40.32 31.53 18.67
C VAL A 240 40.89 31.23 20.05
N ASP A 241 40.66 32.12 21.01
CA ASP A 241 41.09 31.90 22.38
C ASP A 241 40.09 31.00 23.11
N TYR A 242 40.57 30.19 24.05
CA TYR A 242 39.72 29.41 24.94
C TYR A 242 40.21 29.50 26.39
N ARG A 243 39.27 29.33 27.32
CA ARG A 243 39.57 29.20 28.76
C ARG A 243 38.56 28.29 29.45
N THR A 244 39.00 27.63 30.51
CA THR A 244 38.14 26.93 31.46
C THR A 244 37.57 27.88 32.52
N GLU A 245 36.32 27.68 32.92
CA GLU A 245 35.65 28.39 34.00
C GLU A 245 35.02 27.38 34.96
N ASP A 246 35.21 27.59 36.27
CA ASP A 246 34.67 26.72 37.31
C ASP A 246 33.13 26.72 37.30
N GLY A 247 32.54 25.55 37.58
CA GLY A 247 31.11 25.38 37.78
C GLY A 247 30.84 24.90 39.19
N SER A 248 30.40 23.65 39.34
CA SER A 248 30.49 22.93 40.62
C SER A 248 31.86 22.29 40.82
N ALA A 249 32.50 21.86 39.73
CA ALA A 249 33.89 21.42 39.72
C ALA A 249 34.84 22.62 39.77
N ASN A 250 35.85 22.54 40.62
CA ASN A 250 36.86 23.56 40.87
C ASN A 250 38.21 23.17 40.26
N ALA A 251 38.89 24.15 39.65
CA ALA A 251 40.24 23.96 39.18
C ALA A 251 41.22 23.70 40.35
N GLY A 252 41.83 22.52 40.38
CA GLY A 252 42.85 22.09 41.34
C GLY A 252 42.41 20.99 42.30
N SER A 253 41.10 20.77 42.48
CA SER A 253 40.55 19.55 43.08
C SER A 253 40.16 18.55 42.00
N ASP A 254 39.37 18.99 41.00
CA ASP A 254 38.65 18.04 40.12
C ASP A 254 39.21 18.10 38.68
N TYR A 255 39.75 19.25 38.27
CA TYR A 255 40.40 19.41 36.97
C TYR A 255 41.54 20.45 36.99
N HIS A 256 42.37 20.46 35.95
CA HIS A 256 43.44 21.45 35.79
C HIS A 256 43.01 22.67 34.94
N TYR A 257 43.16 23.88 35.50
CA TYR A 257 42.92 25.15 34.79
C TYR A 257 43.69 25.21 33.47
N SER A 258 42.99 25.49 32.38
CA SER A 258 43.54 25.48 31.02
C SER A 258 43.06 26.70 30.21
N GLU A 259 44.00 27.48 29.67
CA GLU A 259 43.75 28.57 28.73
C GLU A 259 44.73 28.55 27.56
N GLY A 260 44.30 29.01 26.38
CA GLY A 260 45.16 28.99 25.18
C GLY A 260 44.50 29.60 23.94
N THR A 261 45.22 29.56 22.82
CA THR A 261 44.73 30.02 21.51
C THR A 261 44.79 28.87 20.51
N LEU A 262 43.64 28.53 19.92
CA LEU A 262 43.52 27.62 18.79
C LEU A 262 43.86 28.37 17.49
N VAL A 263 44.73 27.77 16.67
CA VAL A 263 45.15 28.33 15.39
C VAL A 263 44.69 27.39 14.28
N PHE A 264 43.66 27.77 13.53
CA PHE A 264 43.20 27.05 12.34
C PHE A 264 43.93 27.60 11.13
N LYS A 265 44.88 26.82 10.59
CA LYS A 265 45.55 27.14 9.33
C LYS A 265 44.64 26.90 8.13
N PRO A 266 44.96 27.46 6.95
CA PRO A 266 44.23 27.19 5.71
C PRO A 266 44.05 25.68 5.47
N GLY A 267 42.81 25.23 5.35
CA GLY A 267 42.44 23.82 5.15
C GLY A 267 42.30 22.95 6.42
N GLU A 268 42.57 23.49 7.62
CA GLU A 268 42.30 22.78 8.87
C GLU A 268 40.86 23.02 9.34
N THR A 269 40.08 21.95 9.47
CA THR A 269 38.65 22.03 9.85
C THR A 269 38.37 21.60 11.29
N ARG A 270 39.37 21.07 12.01
CA ARG A 270 39.20 20.53 13.37
C ARG A 270 40.43 20.78 14.23
N LYS A 271 40.22 21.25 15.46
CA LYS A 271 41.24 21.35 16.52
C LYS A 271 40.70 20.78 17.82
N GLU A 272 41.60 20.34 18.69
CA GLU A 272 41.26 19.75 19.99
C GLU A 272 41.88 20.56 21.12
N ILE A 273 41.07 20.84 22.15
CA ILE A 273 41.49 21.39 23.43
C ILE A 273 41.67 20.21 24.40
N LYS A 274 42.79 20.17 25.12
CA LYS A 274 43.07 19.14 26.13
C LYS A 274 43.02 19.73 27.52
N VAL A 275 42.20 19.17 28.40
CA VAL A 275 42.05 19.55 29.81
C VAL A 275 42.38 18.33 30.67
N GLY A 276 43.24 18.47 31.67
CA GLY A 276 43.54 17.37 32.59
C GLY A 276 42.45 17.22 33.65
N ILE A 277 42.01 15.99 33.89
CA ILE A 277 41.06 15.62 34.95
C ILE A 277 41.84 14.95 36.08
N ILE A 278 41.53 15.31 37.33
CA ILE A 278 42.16 14.76 38.54
C ILE A 278 41.31 13.58 39.00
N ASP A 279 41.96 12.51 39.47
CA ASP A 279 41.37 11.21 39.82
C ASP A 279 41.69 10.86 41.28
N ASP A 280 40.67 10.58 42.09
CA ASP A 280 40.82 10.09 43.46
C ASP A 280 40.04 8.79 43.77
N ASP A 281 39.75 8.50 45.04
CA ASP A 281 39.12 7.23 45.50
C ASP A 281 37.91 7.53 46.43
N ILE A 282 37.38 8.76 46.37
CA ILE A 282 36.30 9.27 47.22
C ILE A 282 35.06 9.50 46.35
N PHE A 283 33.95 8.88 46.75
CA PHE A 283 32.67 9.13 46.10
C PHE A 283 32.25 10.60 46.23
N GLU A 284 32.04 11.25 45.09
CA GLU A 284 31.60 12.64 44.93
C GLU A 284 30.32 12.71 44.07
N GLU A 285 29.63 13.85 44.07
CA GLU A 285 28.46 14.05 43.20
C GLU A 285 28.89 14.48 41.79
N ASP A 286 28.08 14.25 40.76
CA ASP A 286 28.41 14.67 39.39
C ASP A 286 28.69 16.18 39.34
N GLU A 287 29.92 16.55 39.01
CA GLU A 287 30.35 17.93 38.97
C GLU A 287 30.50 18.44 37.54
N HIS A 288 30.46 19.74 37.33
CA HIS A 288 30.65 20.31 36.00
C HIS A 288 31.48 21.58 36.01
N PHE A 289 32.19 21.80 34.90
CA PHE A 289 32.89 23.05 34.58
C PHE A 289 32.61 23.45 33.13
N PHE A 290 32.99 24.66 32.75
CA PHE A 290 32.70 25.23 31.43
C PHE A 290 33.99 25.51 30.65
N VAL A 291 33.95 25.31 29.34
CA VAL A 291 35.02 25.75 28.43
C VAL A 291 34.43 26.73 27.42
N ARG A 292 34.97 27.95 27.36
CA ARG A 292 34.46 29.02 26.48
C ARG A 292 35.41 29.32 25.35
N LEU A 293 34.86 29.49 24.14
CA LEU A 293 35.55 30.09 23.00
C LEU A 293 35.33 31.60 23.00
N LEU A 294 36.42 32.33 22.85
CA LEU A 294 36.48 33.78 22.93
C LEU A 294 37.35 34.35 21.81
N ASN A 295 37.15 35.63 21.51
CA ASN A 295 38.13 36.45 20.80
C ASN A 295 38.63 35.87 19.46
N LEU A 296 37.70 35.61 18.53
CA LEU A 296 38.04 35.22 17.16
C LEU A 296 38.77 36.35 16.42
N ARG A 297 39.97 36.06 15.93
CA ARG A 297 40.79 36.96 15.13
C ARG A 297 41.14 36.30 13.79
N VAL A 298 41.16 37.09 12.72
CA VAL A 298 41.55 36.66 11.37
C VAL A 298 42.91 37.27 11.04
N GLY A 299 43.84 36.49 10.51
CA GLY A 299 45.17 36.97 10.11
C GLY A 299 45.84 36.09 9.06
N ASP A 300 47.04 36.50 8.65
CA ASP A 300 47.93 35.72 7.79
C ASP A 300 48.75 34.68 8.58
N ALA A 301 49.48 33.81 7.86
CA ALA A 301 50.28 32.74 8.45
C ALA A 301 51.48 33.27 9.28
N GLU A 302 51.83 34.54 9.11
CA GLU A 302 52.91 35.25 9.79
C GLU A 302 52.43 36.08 11.01
N GLY A 303 51.14 36.11 11.31
CA GLY A 303 50.57 36.74 12.51
C GLY A 303 50.30 38.24 12.39
N MET A 304 50.19 38.78 11.16
CA MET A 304 49.57 40.10 10.95
C MET A 304 48.06 39.96 10.91
N PHE A 305 47.40 40.71 11.80
CA PHE A 305 45.94 40.78 11.88
C PHE A 305 45.41 41.78 10.86
N GLU A 306 44.43 41.36 10.05
CA GLU A 306 43.71 42.28 9.18
C GLU A 306 42.81 43.18 10.05
N SER A 307 42.87 44.50 9.85
CA SER A 307 41.90 45.42 10.45
C SER A 307 40.60 45.35 9.65
N ASP A 308 39.46 45.16 10.32
CA ASP A 308 38.14 45.10 9.70
C ASP A 308 37.90 46.28 8.75
N GLU A 309 37.81 46.00 7.44
CA GLU A 309 37.37 46.99 6.46
C GLU A 309 35.88 47.31 6.69
N VAL A 310 35.57 48.59 6.91
CA VAL A 310 34.20 49.06 7.18
C VAL A 310 33.32 48.81 5.95
N GLY A 311 32.51 47.74 5.99
CA GLY A 311 31.52 47.40 4.96
C GLY A 311 31.68 46.03 4.28
N ALA A 312 32.71 45.24 4.61
CA ALA A 312 32.87 43.88 4.12
C ALA A 312 32.11 42.86 4.99
N ALA A 313 31.60 41.78 4.38
CA ALA A 313 30.99 40.66 5.13
C ALA A 313 32.07 39.93 5.97
N PRO A 314 31.75 39.48 7.19
CA PRO A 314 32.73 38.84 8.07
C PRO A 314 33.22 37.52 7.46
N LYS A 315 34.55 37.40 7.29
CA LYS A 315 35.21 36.21 6.74
C LYS A 315 35.03 34.97 7.63
N ALA A 316 34.89 35.16 8.94
CA ALA A 316 34.52 34.12 9.89
C ALA A 316 33.67 34.68 11.04
N ARG A 317 32.85 33.82 11.64
CA ARG A 317 32.09 34.15 12.86
C ARG A 317 32.13 32.99 13.86
N LEU A 318 32.07 33.34 15.14
CA LEU A 318 31.78 32.40 16.22
C LEU A 318 30.27 32.07 16.21
N VAL A 319 29.94 30.79 16.17
CA VAL A 319 28.56 30.28 16.14
C VAL A 319 28.30 29.41 17.36
N GLU A 320 27.07 29.39 17.84
CA GLU A 320 26.68 28.50 18.93
C GLU A 320 26.89 27.03 18.53
N PRO A 321 27.40 26.17 19.43
CA PRO A 321 27.74 26.45 20.83
C PRO A 321 29.15 27.05 21.01
N LEU A 322 29.23 28.15 21.77
CA LEU A 322 30.48 28.82 22.17
C LEU A 322 30.98 28.43 23.55
N VAL A 323 30.13 27.74 24.31
CA VAL A 323 30.42 27.22 25.64
C VAL A 323 30.16 25.73 25.58
N ALA A 324 31.15 24.93 25.95
CA ALA A 324 30.99 23.51 26.20
C ALA A 324 30.87 23.30 27.71
N THR A 325 29.78 22.69 28.15
CA THR A 325 29.63 22.21 29.53
C THR A 325 30.26 20.82 29.61
N VAL A 326 31.22 20.66 30.51
CA VAL A 326 31.84 19.38 30.78
C VAL A 326 31.33 18.87 32.12
N THR A 327 30.78 17.67 32.14
CA THR A 327 30.43 16.96 33.38
C THR A 327 31.51 15.92 33.69
N ILE A 328 32.09 16.02 34.89
CA ILE A 328 32.96 15.00 35.47
C ILE A 328 32.04 14.04 36.23
N LEU A 329 32.07 12.78 35.80
CA LEU A 329 31.33 11.71 36.44
C LEU A 329 32.28 10.98 37.37
N ASP A 330 31.95 10.98 38.66
CA ASP A 330 32.60 10.13 39.65
C ASP A 330 32.40 8.65 39.24
N ASP A 331 33.45 7.85 39.42
CA ASP A 331 33.47 6.43 39.08
C ASP A 331 33.50 5.49 40.30
N ASP A 332 33.51 6.05 41.52
CA ASP A 332 33.65 5.30 42.76
C ASP A 332 32.37 4.72 43.34
N HIS A 333 31.20 5.05 42.79
CA HIS A 333 29.96 4.39 43.16
C HIS A 333 29.96 2.91 42.72
N ALA A 334 29.34 2.04 43.52
CA ALA A 334 29.01 0.68 43.06
C ALA A 334 27.99 0.64 41.90
N GLY A 335 27.37 1.77 41.55
CA GLY A 335 26.62 1.97 40.32
C GLY A 335 25.10 1.87 40.48
N ILE A 336 24.41 2.61 39.63
CA ILE A 336 22.96 2.73 39.53
C ILE A 336 22.49 1.94 38.30
N PHE A 337 21.67 0.92 38.51
CA PHE A 337 21.24 0.00 37.45
C PHE A 337 19.88 0.42 36.88
N THR A 338 19.81 0.67 35.58
CA THR A 338 18.58 1.10 34.92
C THR A 338 18.53 0.65 33.46
N PHE A 339 17.32 0.60 32.88
CA PHE A 339 17.17 0.47 31.43
C PHE A 339 17.49 1.81 30.74
N ASN A 340 18.02 1.73 29.52
CA ASN A 340 18.31 2.92 28.70
C ASN A 340 17.03 3.72 28.39
N GLU A 341 15.90 3.03 28.24
CA GLU A 341 14.62 3.60 27.87
C GLU A 341 13.49 2.99 28.70
N ARG A 342 12.39 3.74 28.88
CA ARG A 342 11.18 3.27 29.58
C ARG A 342 10.28 2.37 28.73
N MET A 343 10.39 2.50 27.41
CA MET A 343 9.54 1.83 26.44
C MET A 343 10.34 1.50 25.19
N VAL A 344 10.33 0.24 24.78
CA VAL A 344 10.96 -0.22 23.54
C VAL A 344 9.89 -0.81 22.64
N ARG A 345 9.93 -0.46 21.35
CA ARG A 345 9.04 -1.01 20.32
C ARG A 345 9.79 -2.05 19.52
N VAL A 346 9.24 -3.25 19.42
CA VAL A 346 9.84 -4.34 18.65
C VAL A 346 8.87 -4.92 17.66
N SER A 347 9.40 -5.37 16.52
CA SER A 347 8.60 -6.12 15.55
C SER A 347 8.45 -7.56 16.01
N GLU A 348 7.27 -8.15 15.80
CA GLU A 348 7.03 -9.59 15.99
C GLU A 348 8.06 -10.47 15.26
N SER A 349 8.54 -10.00 14.10
CA SER A 349 9.51 -10.71 13.25
C SER A 349 10.96 -10.67 13.74
N VAL A 350 11.26 -9.97 14.85
CA VAL A 350 12.63 -9.82 15.37
C VAL A 350 13.21 -11.16 15.85
N GLY A 351 12.36 -12.09 16.29
CA GLY A 351 12.75 -13.39 16.83
C GLY A 351 13.40 -13.31 18.21
N THR A 352 14.53 -12.63 18.36
CA THR A 352 15.19 -12.42 19.67
C THR A 352 15.49 -10.94 19.86
N MET A 353 14.90 -10.36 20.89
CA MET A 353 15.14 -8.98 21.30
C MET A 353 16.25 -8.95 22.35
N GLU A 354 17.22 -8.06 22.15
CA GLU A 354 18.26 -7.77 23.13
C GLU A 354 17.90 -6.49 23.90
N VAL A 355 17.79 -6.61 25.21
CA VAL A 355 17.54 -5.48 26.11
C VAL A 355 18.82 -5.15 26.84
N THR A 356 19.27 -3.90 26.75
CA THR A 356 20.50 -3.45 27.40
C THR A 356 20.19 -2.81 28.76
N VAL A 357 20.85 -3.28 29.80
CA VAL A 357 20.86 -2.68 31.14
C VAL A 357 22.15 -1.88 31.28
N VAL A 358 22.02 -0.64 31.72
CA VAL A 358 23.13 0.29 31.95
C VAL A 358 23.38 0.44 33.44
N ARG A 359 24.65 0.51 33.81
CA ARG A 359 25.17 0.78 35.15
C ARG A 359 25.82 2.17 35.12
N ASN A 360 25.16 3.13 35.75
CA ASN A 360 25.54 4.54 35.75
C ASN A 360 26.17 4.95 37.08
N SER A 361 26.77 6.15 37.14
CA SER A 361 27.33 6.76 38.35
C SER A 361 28.53 6.04 38.99
N GLY A 362 28.98 4.92 38.41
CA GLY A 362 30.18 4.20 38.86
C GLY A 362 30.15 2.70 38.51
N ALA A 363 31.33 2.10 38.38
CA ALA A 363 31.48 0.70 37.98
C ALA A 363 32.26 -0.15 39.01
N ARG A 364 32.36 0.37 40.25
CA ARG A 364 33.20 -0.18 41.30
C ARG A 364 32.62 -1.48 41.90
N GLY A 365 33.40 -2.55 41.86
CA GLY A 365 33.07 -3.86 42.42
C GLY A 365 32.06 -4.68 41.60
N THR A 366 31.85 -5.93 42.03
CA THR A 366 30.99 -6.90 41.36
C THR A 366 29.56 -6.87 41.91
N VAL A 367 28.57 -6.72 41.04
CA VAL A 367 27.14 -6.62 41.41
C VAL A 367 26.32 -7.67 40.65
N ILE A 368 25.44 -8.38 41.35
CA ILE A 368 24.43 -9.25 40.76
C ILE A 368 23.10 -8.51 40.71
N LEU A 369 22.45 -8.51 39.55
CA LEU A 369 21.16 -7.87 39.30
C LEU A 369 20.15 -8.90 38.78
N PRO A 370 19.21 -9.37 39.61
CA PRO A 370 18.14 -10.28 39.16
C PRO A 370 17.11 -9.56 38.28
N TYR A 371 16.51 -10.29 37.33
CA TYR A 371 15.45 -9.79 36.46
C TYR A 371 14.40 -10.87 36.11
N HIS A 372 13.18 -10.43 35.82
CA HIS A 372 12.10 -11.28 35.32
C HIS A 372 11.18 -10.55 34.34
N THR A 373 10.47 -11.31 33.51
CA THR A 373 9.40 -10.81 32.63
C THR A 373 8.03 -10.88 33.32
N GLU A 374 7.19 -9.88 33.11
CA GLU A 374 5.79 -9.83 33.56
C GLU A 374 4.83 -9.67 32.38
N CYS A 375 3.72 -10.42 32.41
CA CYS A 375 2.68 -10.30 31.39
C CYS A 375 1.96 -8.95 31.45
N GLY A 376 1.74 -8.33 30.30
CA GLY A 376 0.87 -7.18 30.12
C GLY A 376 -0.40 -7.59 29.37
N THR A 377 -0.59 -7.05 28.18
CA THR A 377 -1.56 -7.56 27.20
C THR A 377 -1.03 -8.76 26.43
N ALA A 378 0.29 -8.80 26.18
CA ALA A 378 1.00 -9.97 25.66
C ALA A 378 1.18 -11.02 26.76
N LYS A 379 0.97 -12.29 26.41
CA LYS A 379 1.08 -13.46 27.29
C LYS A 379 2.35 -14.26 27.02
N ALA A 380 2.97 -14.70 28.11
CA ALA A 380 4.09 -15.63 28.04
C ALA A 380 3.67 -16.99 27.44
N GLY A 381 4.47 -17.50 26.50
CA GLY A 381 4.27 -18.76 25.77
C GLY A 381 3.41 -18.64 24.50
N GLU A 382 2.65 -17.55 24.34
CA GLU A 382 1.91 -17.23 23.12
C GLU A 382 2.68 -16.15 22.32
N ASP A 383 3.01 -15.01 22.93
CA ASP A 383 3.58 -13.84 22.24
C ASP A 383 5.10 -13.67 22.48
N TYR A 384 5.58 -14.15 23.63
CA TYR A 384 7.00 -14.13 23.98
C TYR A 384 7.35 -15.30 24.92
N GLU A 385 8.60 -15.73 24.96
CA GLU A 385 9.06 -16.74 25.92
C GLU A 385 9.41 -16.07 27.27
N GLU A 386 8.87 -16.61 28.37
CA GLU A 386 9.16 -16.10 29.73
C GLU A 386 10.67 -16.15 30.02
N ALA A 387 11.24 -15.03 30.42
CA ALA A 387 12.66 -14.89 30.73
C ALA A 387 12.86 -14.49 32.20
N ARG A 388 13.72 -15.22 32.90
CA ARG A 388 14.15 -14.93 34.28
C ARG A 388 15.61 -15.28 34.46
N GLY A 389 16.37 -14.45 35.15
CA GLY A 389 17.80 -14.65 35.32
C GLY A 389 18.46 -13.65 36.27
N GLU A 390 19.77 -13.76 36.39
CA GLU A 390 20.62 -12.84 37.15
C GLU A 390 21.72 -12.32 36.21
N LEU A 391 21.90 -11.01 36.14
CA LEU A 391 22.98 -10.35 35.41
C LEU A 391 24.15 -10.11 36.36
N GLU A 392 25.34 -10.60 35.99
CA GLU A 392 26.56 -10.35 36.74
C GLU A 392 27.36 -9.21 36.08
N PHE A 393 27.51 -8.10 36.81
CA PHE A 393 28.37 -6.98 36.42
C PHE A 393 29.71 -7.11 37.13
N THR A 394 30.79 -7.25 36.36
CA THR A 394 32.15 -7.26 36.87
C THR A 394 32.67 -5.85 37.18
N ASN A 395 33.86 -5.73 37.78
CA ASN A 395 34.48 -4.42 38.01
C ASN A 395 34.71 -3.72 36.66
N ASP A 396 34.44 -2.41 36.61
CA ASP A 396 34.58 -1.57 35.40
C ASP A 396 33.61 -1.91 34.26
N GLN A 397 32.65 -2.81 34.51
CA GLN A 397 31.62 -3.15 33.55
C GLN A 397 30.40 -2.25 33.73
N THR A 398 30.07 -1.48 32.68
CA THR A 398 29.01 -0.46 32.68
C THR A 398 27.74 -0.90 31.94
N THR A 399 27.80 -1.96 31.14
CA THR A 399 26.64 -2.45 30.38
C THR A 399 26.57 -3.97 30.35
N GLN A 400 25.35 -4.51 30.31
CA GLN A 400 25.08 -5.92 30.10
C GLN A 400 23.75 -6.09 29.36
N THR A 401 23.70 -7.05 28.43
CA THR A 401 22.51 -7.35 27.64
C THR A 401 21.81 -8.61 28.14
N LEU A 402 20.48 -8.58 28.18
CA LEU A 402 19.62 -9.76 28.36
C LEU A 402 18.85 -10.03 27.07
N GLN A 403 18.54 -11.30 26.80
CA GLN A 403 17.83 -11.72 25.60
C GLN A 403 16.42 -12.23 25.96
N VAL A 404 15.41 -11.75 25.24
CA VAL A 404 14.03 -12.22 25.32
C VAL A 404 13.59 -12.66 23.93
N ARG A 405 13.03 -13.86 23.83
CA ARG A 405 12.57 -14.40 22.55
C ARG A 405 11.12 -14.00 22.29
N ILE A 406 10.88 -13.37 21.14
CA ILE A 406 9.56 -12.96 20.67
C ILE A 406 9.04 -14.04 19.71
N ILE A 407 7.78 -14.42 19.88
CA ILE A 407 7.13 -15.46 19.07
C ILE A 407 6.32 -14.76 17.97
N ASP A 408 6.55 -15.17 16.72
CA ASP A 408 5.78 -14.72 15.55
C ASP A 408 4.57 -15.65 15.38
N ASP A 409 3.36 -15.12 15.51
CA ASP A 409 2.11 -15.87 15.38
C ASP A 409 1.19 -15.30 14.29
N GLU A 410 0.21 -16.09 13.85
CA GLU A 410 -0.59 -15.76 12.65
C GLU A 410 -1.77 -14.81 12.91
N GLU A 411 -1.90 -14.23 14.12
CA GLU A 411 -3.01 -13.35 14.48
C GLU A 411 -2.83 -11.91 13.94
N TYR A 412 -3.92 -11.30 13.47
CA TYR A 412 -3.90 -10.03 12.75
C TYR A 412 -4.15 -8.83 13.68
N GLU A 413 -3.30 -7.80 13.58
CA GLU A 413 -3.32 -6.54 14.36
C GLU A 413 -2.98 -6.69 15.85
N LYS A 414 -1.70 -6.96 16.16
CA LYS A 414 -1.20 -6.90 17.53
C LYS A 414 -0.61 -5.53 17.86
N HIS A 415 -1.20 -4.89 18.86
CA HIS A 415 -0.59 -3.83 19.64
C HIS A 415 -0.59 -4.30 21.08
N GLU A 416 0.40 -5.12 21.40
CA GLU A 416 0.49 -5.82 22.67
C GLU A 416 1.74 -5.41 23.41
N ASN A 417 1.71 -5.53 24.72
CA ASN A 417 2.80 -5.14 25.58
C ASN A 417 3.05 -6.15 26.68
N PHE A 418 4.31 -6.30 27.04
CA PHE A 418 4.76 -6.99 28.25
C PHE A 418 5.83 -6.15 28.94
N PHE A 419 6.23 -6.57 30.13
CA PHE A 419 7.18 -5.82 30.94
C PHE A 419 8.41 -6.66 31.28
N VAL A 420 9.57 -6.02 31.36
CA VAL A 420 10.80 -6.59 31.91
C VAL A 420 11.15 -5.78 33.16
N VAL A 421 11.31 -6.45 34.29
CA VAL A 421 11.52 -5.81 35.60
C VAL A 421 12.88 -6.21 36.16
N LEU A 422 13.62 -5.22 36.67
CA LEU A 422 14.85 -5.39 37.43
C LEU A 422 14.53 -5.44 38.93
N GLU A 423 15.13 -6.39 39.65
CA GLU A 423 15.02 -6.49 41.10
C GLU A 423 16.20 -5.81 41.81
N GLU A 424 16.17 -5.78 43.15
CA GLU A 424 17.21 -5.13 43.96
C GLU A 424 18.62 -5.71 43.69
N PRO A 425 19.62 -4.86 43.37
CA PRO A 425 20.98 -5.31 43.11
C PRO A 425 21.67 -5.80 44.39
N ARG A 426 22.46 -6.87 44.25
CA ARG A 426 23.22 -7.49 45.33
C ARG A 426 24.70 -7.26 45.13
N TRP A 427 25.32 -6.55 46.05
CA TRP A 427 26.76 -6.28 46.00
C TRP A 427 27.57 -7.47 46.52
N LEU A 428 28.37 -8.11 45.65
CA LEU A 428 29.29 -9.19 46.02
C LEU A 428 30.63 -8.59 46.48
N LYS A 429 30.70 -8.13 47.73
CA LYS A 429 31.95 -7.62 48.30
C LYS A 429 33.04 -8.71 48.38
N ARG A 430 34.17 -8.50 47.68
CA ARG A 430 35.50 -9.04 48.00
C ARG A 430 36.53 -7.91 47.97
N GLY A 431 36.53 -7.05 48.98
CA GLY A 431 37.46 -5.92 49.07
C GLY A 431 37.45 -5.20 50.43
N ILE A 432 38.48 -4.41 50.69
CA ILE A 432 38.86 -3.80 51.99
C ILE A 432 37.73 -2.93 52.60
N SER A 433 36.83 -2.37 51.80
CA SER A 433 35.63 -1.64 52.26
C SER A 433 34.57 -2.53 52.95
N ALA A 434 34.72 -3.86 52.96
CA ALA A 434 33.95 -4.77 53.81
C ALA A 434 34.49 -4.83 55.25
N LEU A 435 35.78 -4.57 55.45
CA LEU A 435 36.42 -4.61 56.77
C LEU A 435 36.01 -3.42 57.64
N LEU A 436 35.78 -2.26 57.03
CA LEU A 436 35.32 -1.06 57.75
C LEU A 436 33.82 -1.11 58.11
N LEU A 437 32.99 -1.81 57.33
CA LEU A 437 31.54 -1.89 57.56
C LEU A 437 31.11 -3.09 58.44
N ASN A 438 31.93 -4.14 58.56
CA ASN A 438 31.64 -5.32 59.39
C ASN A 438 32.24 -5.25 60.82
N GLN A 439 32.86 -4.13 61.21
CA GLN A 439 33.31 -3.93 62.58
C GLN A 439 32.11 -3.53 63.46
N GLU A 440 31.25 -4.50 63.75
CA GLU A 440 30.20 -4.32 64.75
C GLU A 440 30.79 -4.15 66.15
N ALA A 441 30.35 -3.07 66.80
CA ALA A 441 30.09 -2.96 68.23
C ALA A 441 31.25 -3.31 69.19
N ALA A 442 32.18 -2.39 69.34
CA ALA A 442 32.82 -2.16 70.64
C ALA A 442 32.61 -0.70 71.03
N ASP A 443 31.91 -0.49 72.15
CA ASP A 443 31.54 0.80 72.74
C ASP A 443 32.58 1.92 72.53
N GLY A 444 32.20 2.93 71.73
CA GLY A 444 32.93 4.18 71.58
C GLY A 444 32.10 5.18 70.78
N GLN A 445 31.92 6.40 71.29
CA GLN A 445 31.33 7.51 70.54
C GLN A 445 32.13 7.75 69.26
N LEU A 446 31.49 7.52 68.11
CA LEU A 446 32.08 7.78 66.80
C LEU A 446 32.34 9.29 66.64
N SER A 447 33.47 9.63 66.03
CA SER A 447 33.78 11.00 65.61
C SER A 447 32.74 11.47 64.58
N ALA A 448 32.42 12.77 64.54
CA ALA A 448 31.54 13.33 63.51
C ALA A 448 32.04 13.00 62.08
N GLU A 449 33.36 12.92 61.90
CA GLU A 449 34.02 12.54 60.64
C GLU A 449 33.83 11.05 60.30
N GLU A 450 33.79 10.14 61.28
CA GLU A 450 33.54 8.70 61.04
C GLU A 450 32.07 8.41 60.73
N GLU A 451 31.15 9.15 61.35
CA GLU A 451 29.72 9.07 61.08
C GLU A 451 29.37 9.71 59.71
N GLU A 452 30.11 10.73 59.30
CA GLU A 452 30.04 11.32 57.96
C GLU A 452 30.61 10.37 56.90
N ALA A 453 31.80 9.80 57.10
CA ALA A 453 32.40 8.81 56.21
C ALA A 453 31.53 7.54 56.07
N ARG A 454 30.87 7.10 57.16
CA ARG A 454 29.93 5.97 57.09
C ARG A 454 28.68 6.32 56.30
N ARG A 455 28.14 7.54 56.44
CA ARG A 455 27.01 8.01 55.63
C ARG A 455 27.36 8.09 54.15
N ILE A 456 28.55 8.58 53.82
CA ILE A 456 29.07 8.65 52.44
C ILE A 456 29.27 7.23 51.87
N ALA A 457 29.87 6.32 52.63
CA ALA A 457 30.05 4.92 52.21
C ALA A 457 28.73 4.12 52.08
N GLU A 458 27.65 4.53 52.76
CA GLU A 458 26.33 3.96 52.54
C GLU A 458 25.65 4.48 51.28
N MET A 459 25.96 5.72 50.85
CA MET A 459 25.49 6.26 49.57
C MET A 459 26.12 5.52 48.38
N GLY A 460 27.34 5.00 48.52
CA GLY A 460 28.02 4.23 47.47
C GLY A 460 27.49 2.81 47.18
N LYS A 461 26.42 2.33 47.83
CA LYS A 461 25.84 0.98 47.60
C LYS A 461 25.09 0.90 46.26
N PRO A 462 25.06 -0.25 45.57
CA PRO A 462 24.35 -0.33 44.30
C PRO A 462 22.84 -0.14 44.51
N ILE A 463 22.21 0.64 43.63
CA ILE A 463 20.78 0.94 43.68
C ILE A 463 20.13 0.79 42.30
N LEU A 464 18.81 0.69 42.27
CA LEU A 464 18.03 0.78 41.03
C LEU A 464 17.84 2.25 40.64
N GLY A 465 17.98 2.53 39.34
CA GLY A 465 17.73 3.86 38.78
C GLY A 465 16.27 4.11 38.45
N GLU A 466 16.03 5.19 37.71
CA GLU A 466 14.69 5.70 37.36
C GLU A 466 13.84 4.67 36.59
N HIS A 467 14.45 3.94 35.66
CA HIS A 467 13.79 2.92 34.84
C HIS A 467 14.17 1.52 35.33
N SER A 468 13.49 1.02 36.37
CA SER A 468 13.59 -0.37 36.83
C SER A 468 12.62 -1.33 36.13
N ARG A 469 11.69 -0.79 35.35
CA ARG A 469 10.67 -1.53 34.60
C ARG A 469 10.60 -1.01 33.17
N LEU A 470 10.89 -1.88 32.21
CA LEU A 470 10.81 -1.61 30.78
C LEU A 470 9.48 -2.11 30.22
N GLU A 471 8.76 -1.27 29.50
CA GLU A 471 7.61 -1.67 28.70
C GLU A 471 8.07 -2.06 27.29
N VAL A 472 7.79 -3.29 26.88
CA VAL A 472 8.09 -3.77 25.54
C VAL A 472 6.79 -3.84 24.78
N VAL A 473 6.67 -3.07 23.70
CA VAL A 473 5.50 -3.06 22.82
C VAL A 473 5.84 -3.80 21.55
N ILE A 474 5.09 -4.88 21.32
CA ILE A 474 5.14 -5.68 20.10
C ILE A 474 4.24 -4.99 19.08
N GLU A 475 4.83 -4.58 17.95
CA GLU A 475 4.14 -3.94 16.84
C GLU A 475 4.34 -4.72 15.54
N GLU A 476 3.33 -4.69 14.67
CA GLU A 476 3.45 -5.15 13.29
C GLU A 476 4.45 -4.25 12.53
N SER A 477 5.27 -4.81 11.63
CA SER A 477 6.37 -4.09 10.99
C SER A 477 5.92 -2.77 10.30
N TYR A 478 6.42 -1.62 10.76
CA TYR A 478 6.07 -0.28 10.27
C TYR A 478 6.28 -0.10 8.75
N GLU A 479 7.32 -0.74 8.20
CA GLU A 479 7.60 -0.76 6.76
C GLU A 479 6.46 -1.39 5.95
N PHE A 480 5.81 -2.43 6.49
CA PHE A 480 4.71 -3.12 5.83
C PHE A 480 3.45 -2.26 5.79
N LYS A 481 3.08 -1.63 6.92
CA LYS A 481 1.88 -0.77 7.02
C LYS A 481 1.97 0.47 6.13
N SER A 482 3.09 1.19 6.18
CA SER A 482 3.34 2.38 5.33
C SER A 482 3.26 2.03 3.84
N THR A 483 3.78 0.85 3.48
CA THR A 483 3.77 0.33 2.12
C THR A 483 2.36 -0.03 1.65
N VAL A 484 1.58 -0.71 2.49
CA VAL A 484 0.18 -1.05 2.22
C VAL A 484 -0.68 0.21 2.08
N ASP A 485 -0.50 1.21 2.95
CA ASP A 485 -1.22 2.49 2.87
C ASP A 485 -0.86 3.29 1.61
N LYS A 486 0.40 3.28 1.19
CA LYS A 486 0.84 3.86 -0.10
C LYS A 486 0.23 3.14 -1.29
N LEU A 487 0.13 1.81 -1.23
CA LEU A 487 -0.50 0.96 -2.26
C LEU A 487 -1.98 1.34 -2.44
N ILE A 488 -2.74 1.38 -1.35
CA ILE A 488 -4.18 1.65 -1.35
C ILE A 488 -4.48 3.04 -1.95
N LYS A 489 -3.66 4.05 -1.63
CA LYS A 489 -3.81 5.40 -2.20
C LYS A 489 -3.49 5.46 -3.71
N LYS A 490 -2.63 4.58 -4.22
CA LYS A 490 -2.19 4.56 -5.63
C LYS A 490 -3.03 3.64 -6.53
N THR A 491 -3.75 2.67 -5.97
CA THR A 491 -4.62 1.74 -6.72
C THR A 491 -5.99 2.34 -7.02
N ASN A 492 -6.06 3.33 -7.90
CA ASN A 492 -7.33 3.71 -8.52
C ASN A 492 -7.32 3.32 -10.00
N LEU A 493 -8.12 2.31 -10.37
CA LEU A 493 -8.25 1.84 -11.76
C LEU A 493 -8.67 2.96 -12.73
N ALA A 494 -9.34 4.01 -12.25
CA ALA A 494 -9.70 5.19 -13.06
C ALA A 494 -8.47 6.01 -13.48
N LEU A 495 -7.44 6.09 -12.62
CA LEU A 495 -6.16 6.75 -12.94
C LEU A 495 -5.36 5.97 -14.01
N VAL A 496 -5.54 4.65 -14.09
CA VAL A 496 -4.80 3.77 -15.00
C VAL A 496 -5.24 3.90 -16.47
N ILE A 497 -6.48 4.34 -16.73
CA ILE A 497 -7.08 4.37 -18.07
C ILE A 497 -6.86 5.73 -18.77
N GLY A 498 -6.59 6.79 -17.99
CA GLY A 498 -6.42 8.15 -18.49
C GLY A 498 -5.00 8.45 -18.97
N THR A 499 -4.89 9.27 -20.01
CA THR A 499 -3.65 9.98 -20.33
C THR A 499 -3.70 11.37 -19.70
N HIS A 500 -2.58 11.83 -19.14
CA HIS A 500 -2.52 13.10 -18.41
C HIS A 500 -2.17 14.29 -19.32
N SER A 501 -1.58 14.01 -20.49
CA SER A 501 -1.16 15.07 -21.42
C SER A 501 -1.32 14.67 -22.89
N TRP A 502 -1.42 15.68 -23.77
CA TRP A 502 -1.35 15.46 -25.22
C TRP A 502 -0.04 14.81 -25.65
N ARG A 503 1.08 15.18 -25.02
CA ARG A 503 2.38 14.56 -25.30
C ARG A 503 2.30 13.04 -25.10
N GLU A 504 1.73 12.59 -23.99
CA GLU A 504 1.54 11.16 -23.73
C GLU A 504 0.61 10.51 -24.77
N GLN A 505 -0.50 11.15 -25.13
CA GLN A 505 -1.43 10.62 -26.15
C GLN A 505 -0.78 10.47 -27.53
N PHE A 506 -0.01 11.45 -27.99
CA PHE A 506 0.65 11.39 -29.30
C PHE A 506 1.79 10.38 -29.32
N VAL A 507 2.60 10.32 -28.24
CA VAL A 507 3.65 9.29 -28.11
C VAL A 507 3.02 7.90 -28.08
N GLU A 508 1.90 7.73 -27.39
CA GLU A 508 1.16 6.47 -27.37
C GLU A 508 0.54 6.11 -28.73
N ALA A 509 0.01 7.09 -29.46
CA ALA A 509 -0.53 6.87 -30.80
C ALA A 509 0.53 6.38 -31.79
N LEU A 510 1.78 6.82 -31.63
CA LEU A 510 2.92 6.52 -32.52
C LEU A 510 3.79 5.34 -32.06
N THR A 511 3.58 4.83 -30.84
CA THR A 511 4.36 3.69 -30.33
C THR A 511 3.67 2.36 -30.63
N VAL A 512 4.48 1.37 -31.02
CA VAL A 512 4.05 -0.02 -31.20
C VAL A 512 4.42 -0.79 -29.95
N ARG A 513 3.46 -1.52 -29.36
CA ARG A 513 3.70 -2.43 -28.24
C ARG A 513 3.28 -3.84 -28.62
N ALA A 514 3.97 -4.85 -28.10
CA ALA A 514 3.63 -6.24 -28.39
C ALA A 514 2.22 -6.60 -27.89
N GLY A 515 1.47 -7.31 -28.72
CA GLY A 515 0.23 -7.96 -28.35
C GLY A 515 0.48 -9.11 -27.38
N ASP A 516 -0.51 -9.41 -26.53
CA ASP A 516 -0.48 -10.55 -25.60
C ASP A 516 -0.40 -11.85 -26.41
N GLY A 517 0.76 -12.50 -26.41
CA GLY A 517 0.88 -13.91 -26.74
C GLY A 517 0.54 -14.72 -25.48
N ASP A 518 -0.33 -15.73 -25.63
CA ASP A 518 -0.91 -16.59 -24.57
C ASP A 518 0.10 -17.43 -23.73
N ASP A 519 1.36 -17.01 -23.57
CA ASP A 519 2.33 -17.70 -22.72
C ASP A 519 2.64 -16.85 -21.49
N ASP A 520 1.92 -17.13 -20.39
CA ASP A 520 2.27 -16.74 -19.02
C ASP A 520 3.52 -17.52 -18.54
N GLU A 521 4.64 -17.40 -19.25
CA GLU A 521 5.94 -17.84 -18.75
C GLU A 521 6.73 -16.64 -18.23
N GLU A 522 6.76 -16.56 -16.91
CA GLU A 522 7.88 -16.11 -16.08
C GLU A 522 8.64 -14.87 -16.56
N GLY A 523 8.28 -13.71 -15.99
CA GLY A 523 9.26 -12.81 -15.37
C GLY A 523 10.42 -12.27 -16.22
N ARG A 524 10.38 -12.31 -17.56
CA ARG A 524 11.40 -11.71 -18.41
C ARG A 524 10.79 -10.92 -19.56
N GLU A 525 11.29 -9.68 -19.66
CA GLU A 525 11.37 -8.74 -20.78
C GLU A 525 10.22 -8.75 -21.81
N GLU A 526 9.65 -7.56 -22.01
CA GLU A 526 8.70 -7.26 -23.09
C GLU A 526 9.19 -7.90 -24.40
N ARG A 527 8.51 -8.98 -24.86
CA ARG A 527 8.78 -9.55 -26.19
C ARG A 527 8.64 -8.43 -27.22
N PRO A 528 9.53 -8.33 -28.23
CA PRO A 528 9.38 -7.33 -29.29
C PRO A 528 8.05 -7.54 -30.03
N PRO A 529 7.43 -6.45 -30.55
CA PRO A 529 6.14 -6.57 -31.20
C PRO A 529 6.16 -7.55 -32.38
N SER A 530 5.09 -8.32 -32.53
CA SER A 530 4.94 -9.26 -33.64
C SER A 530 4.80 -8.50 -34.97
N CYS A 531 5.15 -9.11 -36.10
CA CYS A 531 4.92 -8.54 -37.43
C CYS A 531 3.44 -8.15 -37.64
N TYR A 532 2.52 -8.93 -37.05
CA TYR A 532 1.09 -8.61 -37.06
C TYR A 532 0.78 -7.30 -36.32
N ASP A 533 1.43 -7.02 -35.19
CA ASP A 533 1.22 -5.79 -34.40
C ASP A 533 1.68 -4.56 -35.18
N TYR A 534 2.80 -4.66 -35.90
CA TYR A 534 3.29 -3.59 -36.79
C TYR A 534 2.32 -3.33 -37.94
N VAL A 535 1.79 -4.37 -38.57
CA VAL A 535 0.79 -4.24 -39.66
C VAL A 535 -0.48 -3.59 -39.15
N MET A 536 -1.00 -4.05 -38.01
CA MET A 536 -2.20 -3.47 -37.40
C MET A 536 -1.97 -2.03 -36.96
N HIS A 537 -0.78 -1.71 -36.42
CA HIS A 537 -0.42 -0.34 -36.08
C HIS A 537 -0.38 0.55 -37.34
N PHE A 538 0.24 0.09 -38.43
CA PHE A 538 0.31 0.86 -39.68
C PHE A 538 -1.08 1.15 -40.26
N LEU A 539 -1.98 0.17 -40.28
CA LEU A 539 -3.35 0.34 -40.78
C LEU A 539 -4.20 1.29 -39.92
N THR A 540 -3.85 1.45 -38.64
CA THR A 540 -4.65 2.19 -37.67
C THR A 540 -4.02 3.49 -37.20
N VAL A 541 -2.76 3.77 -37.55
CA VAL A 541 -2.01 4.95 -37.09
C VAL A 541 -2.72 6.25 -37.47
N PHE A 542 -3.32 6.31 -38.67
CA PHE A 542 -4.12 7.45 -39.11
C PHE A 542 -5.26 7.74 -38.11
N TRP A 543 -6.02 6.71 -37.73
CA TRP A 543 -7.11 6.82 -36.77
C TRP A 543 -6.60 7.13 -35.36
N LYS A 544 -5.48 6.54 -34.94
CA LYS A 544 -4.86 6.80 -33.63
C LYS A 544 -4.44 8.25 -33.48
N VAL A 545 -3.81 8.83 -34.51
CA VAL A 545 -3.39 10.24 -34.52
C VAL A 545 -4.60 11.16 -34.59
N LEU A 546 -5.63 10.82 -35.37
CA LEU A 546 -6.88 11.59 -35.44
C LEU A 546 -7.57 11.66 -34.06
N PHE A 547 -7.64 10.54 -33.34
CA PHE A 547 -8.25 10.49 -32.00
C PHE A 547 -7.33 11.04 -30.89
N ALA A 548 -6.01 11.12 -31.10
CA ALA A 548 -5.09 11.80 -30.19
C ALA A 548 -5.29 13.34 -30.16
N CYS A 549 -5.99 13.91 -31.15
CA CYS A 549 -6.40 15.31 -31.13
C CYS A 549 -7.53 15.61 -30.13
N VAL A 550 -8.22 14.58 -29.61
CA VAL A 550 -9.23 14.74 -28.55
C VAL A 550 -8.49 15.09 -27.25
N PRO A 551 -8.92 16.13 -26.50
CA PRO A 551 -8.19 16.56 -25.31
C PRO A 551 -8.14 15.48 -24.23
N PRO A 552 -7.09 15.49 -23.37
CA PRO A 552 -6.95 14.53 -22.29
C PRO A 552 -8.10 14.59 -21.28
N THR A 553 -8.36 13.48 -20.61
CA THR A 553 -9.48 13.32 -19.68
C THR A 553 -9.35 14.16 -18.41
N GLU A 554 -8.16 14.66 -18.09
CA GLU A 554 -7.95 15.56 -16.95
C GLU A 554 -8.38 17.00 -17.23
N TYR A 555 -8.41 17.41 -18.50
CA TYR A 555 -8.74 18.77 -18.85
C TYR A 555 -10.22 19.02 -18.58
N TRP A 556 -10.49 20.02 -17.73
CA TRP A 556 -11.84 20.35 -17.26
C TRP A 556 -12.61 19.15 -16.70
N ASN A 557 -11.95 18.30 -15.88
CA ASN A 557 -12.58 17.13 -15.27
C ASN A 557 -13.28 16.23 -16.32
N GLY A 558 -12.73 16.15 -17.53
CA GLY A 558 -13.22 15.32 -18.62
C GLY A 558 -14.28 15.96 -19.52
N TRP A 559 -14.80 17.16 -19.19
CA TRP A 559 -15.83 17.81 -20.00
C TRP A 559 -15.34 18.21 -21.40
N ALA A 560 -14.09 18.66 -21.51
CA ALA A 560 -13.49 18.99 -22.80
C ALA A 560 -13.42 17.76 -23.71
N CYS A 561 -12.98 16.62 -23.16
CA CYS A 561 -12.92 15.34 -23.87
C CYS A 561 -14.32 14.86 -24.28
N PHE A 562 -15.31 14.96 -23.38
CA PHE A 562 -16.69 14.56 -23.65
C PHE A 562 -17.31 15.33 -24.82
N CYS A 563 -17.25 16.66 -24.80
CA CYS A 563 -17.86 17.48 -25.85
C CYS A 563 -17.17 17.28 -27.20
N ILE A 564 -15.84 17.32 -27.24
CA ILE A 564 -15.08 17.19 -28.50
C ILE A 564 -15.23 15.77 -29.07
N SER A 565 -15.19 14.73 -28.22
CA SER A 565 -15.39 13.35 -28.69
C SER A 565 -16.78 13.15 -29.29
N ILE A 566 -17.85 13.68 -28.69
CA ILE A 566 -19.21 13.61 -29.27
C ILE A 566 -19.26 14.32 -30.62
N SER A 567 -18.68 15.51 -30.74
CA SER A 567 -18.65 16.24 -32.02
C SER A 567 -17.89 15.48 -33.10
N VAL A 568 -16.72 14.90 -32.77
CA VAL A 568 -15.92 14.09 -33.71
C VAL A 568 -16.65 12.82 -34.11
N ILE A 569 -17.26 12.11 -33.16
CA ILE A 569 -18.06 10.90 -33.43
C ILE A 569 -19.25 11.25 -34.33
N GLY A 570 -19.99 12.32 -34.01
CA GLY A 570 -21.12 12.78 -34.82
C GLY A 570 -20.71 13.09 -36.26
N LEU A 571 -19.63 13.85 -36.45
CA LEU A 571 -19.08 14.16 -37.78
C LEU A 571 -18.66 12.89 -38.52
N LEU A 572 -17.93 12.00 -37.84
CA LEU A 572 -17.46 10.75 -38.42
C LEU A 572 -18.63 9.83 -38.84
N THR A 573 -19.66 9.73 -38.00
CA THR A 573 -20.85 8.93 -38.30
C THR A 573 -21.62 9.47 -39.51
N ALA A 574 -21.68 10.79 -39.67
CA ALA A 574 -22.28 11.41 -40.86
C ALA A 574 -21.47 11.08 -42.11
N VAL A 575 -20.15 11.25 -42.07
CA VAL A 575 -19.25 10.93 -43.19
C VAL A 575 -19.31 9.45 -43.57
N ILE A 576 -19.30 8.54 -42.58
CA ILE A 576 -19.40 7.09 -42.83
C ILE A 576 -20.76 6.72 -43.40
N GLY A 577 -21.84 7.34 -42.92
CA GLY A 577 -23.19 7.14 -43.46
C GLY A 577 -23.29 7.55 -44.93
N ASP A 578 -22.78 8.73 -45.27
CA ASP A 578 -22.76 9.25 -46.63
C ASP A 578 -21.87 8.40 -47.55
N LEU A 579 -20.68 8.01 -47.08
CA LEU A 579 -19.79 7.11 -47.83
C LEU A 579 -20.44 5.75 -48.06
N ALA A 580 -21.16 5.19 -47.08
CA ALA A 580 -21.86 3.92 -47.21
C ALA A 580 -23.01 4.01 -48.23
N SER A 581 -23.76 5.11 -48.24
CA SER A 581 -24.81 5.35 -49.24
C SER A 581 -24.22 5.53 -50.65
N HIS A 582 -23.16 6.34 -50.79
CA HIS A 582 -22.46 6.51 -52.07
C HIS A 582 -21.86 5.20 -52.58
N PHE A 583 -21.19 4.43 -51.73
CA PHE A 583 -20.68 3.11 -52.07
C PHE A 583 -21.82 2.19 -52.50
N GLY A 584 -22.93 2.17 -51.74
CA GLY A 584 -24.16 1.45 -52.09
C GLY A 584 -24.65 1.78 -53.49
N CYS A 585 -24.79 3.06 -53.80
CA CYS A 585 -25.19 3.53 -55.13
C CYS A 585 -24.20 3.09 -56.23
N THR A 586 -22.88 3.14 -55.99
CA THR A 586 -21.88 2.74 -57.01
C THR A 586 -21.86 1.23 -57.28
N VAL A 587 -22.10 0.41 -56.27
CA VAL A 587 -22.13 -1.06 -56.39
C VAL A 587 -23.52 -1.54 -56.83
N GLY A 588 -24.54 -0.69 -56.75
CA GLY A 588 -25.93 -1.03 -57.04
C GLY A 588 -26.63 -1.74 -55.88
N LEU A 589 -26.16 -1.51 -54.64
CA LEU A 589 -26.76 -2.07 -53.43
C LEU A 589 -27.87 -1.16 -52.88
N ARG A 590 -29.00 -1.74 -52.46
CA ARG A 590 -30.05 -1.00 -51.73
C ARG A 590 -29.53 -0.54 -50.37
N ASP A 591 -29.98 0.64 -49.92
CA ASP A 591 -29.58 1.25 -48.65
C ASP A 591 -29.84 0.35 -47.42
N THR A 592 -30.89 -0.47 -47.49
CA THR A 592 -31.20 -1.45 -46.43
C THR A 592 -30.12 -2.53 -46.33
N VAL A 593 -29.60 -3.00 -47.46
CA VAL A 593 -28.56 -4.04 -47.52
C VAL A 593 -27.20 -3.48 -47.09
N THR A 594 -26.87 -2.26 -47.52
CA THR A 594 -25.62 -1.60 -47.08
C THR A 594 -25.62 -1.31 -45.59
N ALA A 595 -26.76 -0.89 -45.02
CA ALA A 595 -26.91 -0.69 -43.58
C ALA A 595 -26.74 -1.98 -42.77
N VAL A 596 -27.38 -3.08 -43.20
CA VAL A 596 -27.31 -4.37 -42.49
C VAL A 596 -25.91 -5.01 -42.57
N VAL A 597 -25.20 -4.88 -43.69
CA VAL A 597 -23.92 -5.55 -43.92
C VAL A 597 -22.73 -4.74 -43.42
N PHE A 598 -22.70 -3.43 -43.69
CA PHE A 598 -21.51 -2.60 -43.40
C PHE A 598 -21.66 -1.79 -42.12
N VAL A 599 -22.80 -1.10 -41.93
CA VAL A 599 -23.01 -0.22 -40.77
C VAL A 599 -23.21 -1.04 -39.50
N ALA A 600 -24.09 -2.05 -39.52
CA ALA A 600 -24.35 -2.89 -38.35
C ALA A 600 -23.14 -3.74 -37.94
N LEU A 601 -22.33 -4.19 -38.90
CA LEU A 601 -21.10 -4.92 -38.64
C LEU A 601 -20.05 -4.04 -37.94
N GLY A 602 -19.91 -2.79 -38.39
CA GLY A 602 -18.97 -1.82 -37.81
C GLY A 602 -19.24 -1.50 -36.32
N THR A 603 -20.51 -1.50 -35.90
CA THR A 603 -20.87 -1.27 -34.49
C THR A 603 -20.84 -2.55 -33.64
N SER A 604 -21.14 -3.71 -34.24
CA SER A 604 -21.27 -4.99 -33.51
C SER A 604 -19.94 -5.70 -33.26
N ILE A 605 -18.95 -5.53 -34.13
CA ILE A 605 -17.63 -6.18 -33.99
C ILE A 605 -16.89 -5.73 -32.70
N PRO A 606 -16.75 -4.42 -32.42
CA PRO A 606 -16.10 -3.96 -31.20
C PRO A 606 -16.77 -4.48 -29.92
N ASP A 607 -18.11 -4.53 -29.93
CA ASP A 607 -18.88 -5.03 -28.78
C ASP A 607 -18.72 -6.54 -28.59
N THR A 608 -18.56 -7.29 -29.68
CA THR A 608 -18.26 -8.72 -29.63
C THR A 608 -16.87 -8.98 -29.02
N PHE A 609 -15.85 -8.22 -29.43
CA PHE A 609 -14.51 -8.38 -28.88
C PHE A 609 -14.41 -7.91 -27.43
N ALA A 610 -15.04 -6.80 -27.06
CA ALA A 610 -15.08 -6.34 -25.68
C ALA A 610 -15.77 -7.37 -24.76
N SER A 611 -16.86 -7.99 -25.24
CA SER A 611 -17.57 -9.04 -24.51
C SER A 611 -16.77 -10.33 -24.40
N LYS A 612 -15.98 -10.69 -25.43
CA LYS A 612 -15.01 -11.79 -25.36
C LYS A 612 -13.94 -11.53 -24.31
N VAL A 613 -13.34 -10.33 -24.30
CA VAL A 613 -12.30 -9.96 -23.33
C VAL A 613 -12.85 -9.99 -21.90
N ALA A 614 -14.05 -9.44 -21.67
CA ALA A 614 -14.73 -9.53 -20.39
C ALA A 614 -14.93 -10.99 -19.94
N ALA A 615 -15.40 -11.86 -20.84
CA ALA A 615 -15.62 -13.28 -20.53
C ALA A 615 -14.33 -14.08 -20.29
N MET A 616 -13.19 -13.66 -20.85
CA MET A 616 -11.89 -14.32 -20.63
C MET A 616 -11.21 -13.86 -19.33
N GLN A 617 -11.43 -12.62 -18.91
CA GLN A 617 -10.76 -12.04 -17.76
C GLN A 617 -11.51 -12.23 -16.44
N ASP A 618 -12.84 -12.30 -16.47
CA ASP A 618 -13.65 -12.55 -15.29
C ASP A 618 -13.88 -14.05 -15.06
N GLN A 619 -13.95 -14.43 -13.79
CA GLN A 619 -14.29 -15.80 -13.37
C GLN A 619 -15.71 -16.20 -13.80
N HIS A 620 -16.57 -15.22 -14.07
CA HIS A 620 -17.94 -15.41 -14.55
C HIS A 620 -18.16 -14.56 -15.80
N ALA A 621 -18.81 -15.10 -16.83
CA ALA A 621 -19.12 -14.38 -18.06
C ALA A 621 -20.22 -13.29 -17.89
N ASP A 622 -20.61 -12.95 -16.66
CA ASP A 622 -21.72 -12.05 -16.34
C ASP A 622 -21.43 -10.61 -16.85
N ALA A 623 -20.19 -10.16 -16.74
CA ALA A 623 -19.75 -8.85 -17.24
C ALA A 623 -19.94 -8.69 -18.76
N SER A 624 -19.91 -9.79 -19.52
CA SER A 624 -20.15 -9.77 -20.96
C SER A 624 -21.62 -9.44 -21.30
N VAL A 625 -22.57 -9.92 -20.48
CA VAL A 625 -24.01 -9.67 -20.67
C VAL A 625 -24.33 -8.19 -20.45
N GLY A 626 -23.79 -7.59 -19.40
CA GLY A 626 -23.93 -6.15 -19.14
C GLY A 626 -23.30 -5.30 -20.25
N ASN A 627 -22.18 -5.77 -20.82
CA ASN A 627 -21.52 -5.07 -21.92
C ASN A 627 -22.37 -5.03 -23.21
N VAL A 628 -22.86 -6.19 -23.68
CA VAL A 628 -23.73 -6.29 -24.85
C VAL A 628 -25.04 -5.53 -24.65
N THR A 629 -25.72 -5.78 -23.53
CA THR A 629 -27.05 -5.21 -23.26
C THR A 629 -27.00 -3.69 -23.17
N GLY A 630 -25.98 -3.15 -22.49
CA GLY A 630 -25.86 -1.71 -22.38
C GLY A 630 -25.43 -1.02 -23.69
N SER A 631 -24.64 -1.68 -24.55
CA SER A 631 -24.31 -1.10 -25.87
C SER A 631 -25.55 -1.05 -26.78
N ASN A 632 -26.30 -2.15 -26.83
CA ASN A 632 -27.55 -2.21 -27.59
C ASN A 632 -28.60 -1.24 -27.05
N ALA A 633 -28.69 -1.05 -25.73
CA ALA A 633 -29.58 -0.07 -25.13
C ALA A 633 -29.27 1.36 -25.60
N VAL A 634 -27.98 1.74 -25.64
CA VAL A 634 -27.56 3.07 -26.13
C VAL A 634 -27.83 3.22 -27.62
N ASN A 635 -27.59 2.19 -28.43
CA ASN A 635 -27.90 2.20 -29.86
C ASN A 635 -29.41 2.38 -30.12
N VAL A 636 -30.27 1.72 -29.32
CA VAL A 636 -31.72 1.91 -29.39
C VAL A 636 -32.12 3.31 -28.94
N PHE A 637 -31.54 3.81 -27.83
CA PHE A 637 -31.86 5.12 -27.28
C PHE A 637 -31.45 6.27 -28.20
N LEU A 638 -30.16 6.36 -28.54
CA LEU A 638 -29.62 7.44 -29.38
C LEU A 638 -29.98 7.25 -30.86
N GLY A 639 -29.95 6.01 -31.37
CA GLY A 639 -30.12 5.72 -32.78
C GLY A 639 -31.56 5.88 -33.27
N ILE A 640 -32.53 5.32 -32.55
CA ILE A 640 -33.95 5.32 -32.98
C ILE A 640 -34.83 6.07 -31.97
N GLY A 641 -34.67 5.84 -30.67
CA GLY A 641 -35.58 6.34 -29.63
C GLY A 641 -35.68 7.86 -29.55
N VAL A 642 -34.54 8.56 -29.42
CA VAL A 642 -34.51 10.03 -29.32
C VAL A 642 -34.90 10.67 -30.64
N ALA A 643 -34.31 10.24 -31.76
CA ALA A 643 -34.59 10.82 -33.07
C ALA A 643 -36.07 10.66 -33.46
N TRP A 644 -36.66 9.47 -33.26
CA TRP A 644 -38.07 9.22 -33.54
C TRP A 644 -38.98 10.00 -32.58
N SER A 645 -38.63 10.09 -31.29
CA SER A 645 -39.42 10.88 -30.33
C SER A 645 -39.43 12.38 -30.70
N VAL A 646 -38.28 12.94 -31.04
CA VAL A 646 -38.17 14.35 -31.45
C VAL A 646 -38.95 14.60 -32.74
N ALA A 647 -38.79 13.72 -33.74
CA ALA A 647 -39.52 13.84 -35.01
C ALA A 647 -41.04 13.72 -34.80
N ALA A 648 -41.49 12.71 -34.05
CA ALA A 648 -42.91 12.49 -33.78
C ALA A 648 -43.54 13.68 -33.04
N ILE A 649 -42.86 14.25 -32.03
CA ILE A 649 -43.33 15.43 -31.30
C ILE A 649 -43.34 16.67 -32.20
N TYR A 650 -42.31 16.87 -33.02
CA TYR A 650 -42.22 18.01 -33.94
C TYR A 650 -43.40 18.04 -34.93
N TRP A 651 -43.69 16.91 -35.56
CA TRP A 651 -44.78 16.81 -36.53
C TRP A 651 -46.16 16.88 -35.89
N GLU A 652 -46.32 16.35 -34.67
CA GLU A 652 -47.54 16.52 -33.87
C GLU A 652 -47.80 18.00 -33.55
N ILE A 653 -46.77 18.77 -33.20
CA ILE A 653 -46.86 20.22 -32.96
C ILE A 653 -47.25 20.96 -34.25
N LYS A 654 -46.80 20.49 -35.41
CA LYS A 654 -47.18 21.06 -36.73
C LYS A 654 -48.57 20.63 -37.21
N GLY A 655 -49.25 19.73 -36.50
CA GLY A 655 -50.57 19.23 -36.88
C GLY A 655 -50.58 18.24 -38.04
N GLU A 656 -49.40 17.70 -38.41
CA GLU A 656 -49.28 16.69 -39.47
C GLU A 656 -48.97 15.31 -38.88
N LYS A 657 -49.45 14.25 -39.54
CA LYS A 657 -49.22 12.87 -39.09
C LYS A 657 -47.85 12.39 -39.57
N PHE A 658 -46.94 12.11 -38.64
CA PHE A 658 -45.67 11.44 -38.94
C PHE A 658 -45.90 9.95 -39.24
N GLN A 659 -45.88 9.55 -40.51
CA GLN A 659 -45.99 8.15 -40.93
C GLN A 659 -44.63 7.60 -41.33
N VAL A 660 -44.28 6.42 -40.80
CA VAL A 660 -43.04 5.70 -41.12
C VAL A 660 -43.42 4.33 -41.65
N ASP A 661 -43.01 4.03 -42.88
CA ASP A 661 -43.27 2.73 -43.49
C ASP A 661 -42.35 1.66 -42.88
N PRO A 662 -42.88 0.51 -42.42
CA PRO A 662 -42.08 -0.53 -41.77
C PRO A 662 -41.16 -1.29 -42.73
N GLY A 663 -41.34 -1.16 -44.05
CA GLY A 663 -40.50 -1.79 -45.06
C GLY A 663 -40.31 -3.30 -44.84
N SER A 664 -39.07 -3.77 -45.02
CA SER A 664 -38.65 -5.17 -44.84
C SER A 664 -38.35 -5.56 -43.38
N LEU A 665 -38.66 -4.69 -42.42
CA LEU A 665 -38.25 -4.87 -41.04
C LEU A 665 -38.94 -6.09 -40.41
N ALA A 666 -40.22 -6.31 -40.69
CA ALA A 666 -40.99 -7.42 -40.13
C ALA A 666 -40.40 -8.79 -40.52
N PHE A 667 -40.03 -8.95 -41.79
CA PHE A 667 -39.37 -10.14 -42.31
C PHE A 667 -38.01 -10.36 -41.61
N SER A 668 -37.19 -9.31 -41.55
CA SER A 668 -35.85 -9.37 -40.97
C SER A 668 -35.87 -9.68 -39.48
N VAL A 669 -36.80 -9.10 -38.71
CA VAL A 669 -36.96 -9.37 -37.27
C VAL A 669 -37.42 -10.81 -37.02
N THR A 670 -38.35 -11.31 -37.83
CA THR A 670 -38.84 -12.69 -37.70
C THR A 670 -37.74 -13.70 -38.03
N LEU A 671 -36.97 -13.46 -39.08
CA LEU A 671 -35.83 -14.30 -39.43
C LEU A 671 -34.77 -14.29 -38.32
N PHE A 672 -34.46 -13.11 -37.78
CA PHE A 672 -33.50 -12.95 -36.68
C PHE A 672 -33.94 -13.71 -35.43
N THR A 673 -35.23 -13.62 -35.05
CA THR A 673 -35.77 -14.33 -33.87
C THR A 673 -35.69 -15.84 -34.02
N ILE A 674 -36.02 -16.39 -35.20
CA ILE A 674 -35.87 -17.83 -35.49
C ILE A 674 -34.42 -18.27 -35.31
N PHE A 675 -33.46 -17.53 -35.89
CA PHE A 675 -32.04 -17.86 -35.76
C PHE A 675 -31.53 -17.70 -34.33
N ALA A 676 -32.03 -16.70 -33.59
CA ALA A 676 -31.71 -16.54 -32.17
C ALA A 676 -32.18 -17.75 -31.34
N PHE A 677 -33.36 -18.31 -31.61
CA PHE A 677 -33.82 -19.55 -30.96
C PHE A 677 -32.94 -20.75 -31.30
N ILE A 678 -32.50 -20.88 -32.56
CA ILE A 678 -31.54 -21.93 -32.97
C ILE A 678 -30.22 -21.75 -32.21
N CYS A 679 -29.69 -20.54 -32.13
CA CYS A 679 -28.47 -20.25 -31.38
C CYS A 679 -28.61 -20.61 -29.89
N MET A 680 -29.71 -20.24 -29.26
CA MET A 680 -29.99 -20.60 -27.87
C MET A 680 -30.09 -22.12 -27.68
N ALA A 681 -30.78 -22.84 -28.57
CA ALA A 681 -30.89 -24.28 -28.51
C ALA A 681 -29.53 -24.98 -28.64
N VAL A 682 -28.66 -24.47 -29.53
CA VAL A 682 -27.28 -24.96 -29.68
C VAL A 682 -26.46 -24.71 -28.41
N LEU A 683 -26.54 -23.52 -27.81
CA LEU A 683 -25.83 -23.21 -26.56
C LEU A 683 -26.33 -24.09 -25.39
N LEU A 684 -27.64 -24.29 -25.27
CA LEU A 684 -28.23 -25.21 -24.28
C LEU A 684 -27.79 -26.66 -24.50
N PHE A 685 -27.65 -27.09 -25.75
CA PHE A 685 -27.12 -28.42 -26.07
C PHE A 685 -25.64 -28.55 -25.69
N ARG A 686 -24.83 -27.51 -25.92
CA ARG A 686 -23.40 -27.46 -25.54
C ARG A 686 -23.18 -27.44 -24.03
N ARG A 687 -24.17 -27.00 -23.24
CA ARG A 687 -24.14 -27.05 -21.78
C ARG A 687 -24.08 -28.50 -21.25
N ARG A 688 -24.36 -29.52 -22.07
CA ARG A 688 -24.31 -30.92 -21.64
C ARG A 688 -22.87 -31.33 -21.22
N PRO A 689 -22.72 -32.13 -20.15
CA PRO A 689 -21.42 -32.52 -19.60
C PRO A 689 -20.48 -33.19 -20.60
N SER A 690 -21.03 -33.89 -21.60
CA SER A 690 -20.26 -34.65 -22.60
C SER A 690 -19.49 -33.79 -23.61
N ILE A 691 -19.82 -32.50 -23.76
CA ILE A 691 -19.26 -31.62 -24.80
C ILE A 691 -18.31 -30.57 -24.22
N GLY A 692 -18.46 -30.22 -22.93
CA GLY A 692 -17.50 -29.39 -22.20
C GLY A 692 -17.63 -27.88 -22.44
N GLY A 693 -18.79 -27.31 -22.10
CA GLY A 693 -18.94 -25.87 -21.80
C GLY A 693 -19.74 -25.03 -22.81
N GLU A 694 -20.46 -24.02 -22.28
CA GLU A 694 -21.29 -23.06 -23.05
C GLU A 694 -20.44 -22.07 -23.86
N LEU A 695 -19.39 -21.50 -23.25
CA LEU A 695 -18.37 -20.66 -23.90
C LEU A 695 -17.03 -21.39 -23.91
N GLY A 696 -16.35 -21.43 -25.06
CA GLY A 696 -15.04 -22.11 -25.17
C GLY A 696 -15.15 -23.60 -25.45
N GLY A 697 -14.38 -24.44 -24.74
CA GLY A 697 -14.43 -25.91 -24.86
C GLY A 697 -13.50 -26.51 -25.93
N PRO A 698 -13.63 -27.84 -26.19
CA PRO A 698 -12.75 -28.58 -27.10
C PRO A 698 -12.69 -27.96 -28.50
N ARG A 699 -11.50 -27.95 -29.10
CA ARG A 699 -11.21 -27.26 -30.39
C ARG A 699 -12.24 -27.60 -31.48
N VAL A 700 -12.63 -28.86 -31.59
CA VAL A 700 -13.57 -29.35 -32.62
C VAL A 700 -14.99 -28.82 -32.39
N SER A 701 -15.51 -28.94 -31.16
CA SER A 701 -16.86 -28.47 -30.80
C SER A 701 -16.99 -26.95 -30.95
N ARG A 702 -15.95 -26.22 -30.51
CA ARG A 702 -15.87 -24.76 -30.69
C ARG A 702 -15.87 -24.38 -32.17
N LEU A 703 -15.05 -25.04 -33.00
CA LEU A 703 -14.98 -24.72 -34.43
C LEU A 703 -16.30 -24.98 -35.14
N LEU A 704 -16.93 -26.13 -34.91
CA LEU A 704 -18.21 -26.51 -35.54
C LEU A 704 -19.33 -25.51 -35.18
N THR A 705 -19.39 -25.11 -33.91
CA THR A 705 -20.44 -24.19 -33.44
C THR A 705 -20.19 -22.76 -33.92
N SER A 706 -18.92 -22.31 -33.99
CA SER A 706 -18.56 -21.05 -34.64
C SER A 706 -18.92 -21.04 -36.14
N LEU A 707 -18.64 -22.13 -36.86
CA LEU A 707 -19.02 -22.25 -38.28
C LEU A 707 -20.54 -22.21 -38.48
N LEU A 708 -21.29 -22.88 -37.61
CA LEU A 708 -22.76 -22.83 -37.65
C LEU A 708 -23.30 -21.41 -37.44
N PHE A 709 -22.80 -20.68 -36.43
CA PHE A 709 -23.26 -19.32 -36.16
C PHE A 709 -22.87 -18.33 -37.26
N LEU A 710 -21.67 -18.46 -37.83
CA LEU A 710 -21.27 -17.69 -39.01
C LEU A 710 -22.15 -18.04 -40.23
N GLY A 711 -22.51 -19.31 -40.40
CA GLY A 711 -23.43 -19.77 -41.44
C GLY A 711 -24.84 -19.18 -41.28
N LEU A 712 -25.40 -19.17 -40.06
CA LEU A 712 -26.69 -18.55 -39.76
C LEU A 712 -26.67 -17.04 -40.02
N TRP A 713 -25.58 -16.35 -39.67
CA TRP A 713 -25.40 -14.94 -39.97
C TRP A 713 -25.34 -14.65 -41.47
N PHE A 714 -24.62 -15.47 -42.24
CA PHE A 714 -24.60 -15.35 -43.70
C PHE A 714 -25.97 -15.61 -44.32
N LEU A 715 -26.70 -16.63 -43.85
CA LEU A 715 -28.07 -16.91 -44.27
C LEU A 715 -29.01 -15.74 -43.95
N TYR A 716 -28.83 -15.08 -42.80
CA TYR A 716 -29.61 -13.90 -42.43
C TYR A 716 -29.40 -12.77 -43.44
N ILE A 717 -28.14 -12.44 -43.74
CA ILE A 717 -27.80 -11.42 -44.74
C ILE A 717 -28.36 -11.82 -46.11
N LEU A 718 -28.21 -13.07 -46.52
CA LEU A 718 -28.67 -13.56 -47.81
C LEU A 718 -30.18 -13.42 -47.96
N PHE A 719 -30.97 -13.91 -47.00
CA PHE A 719 -32.43 -13.85 -47.07
C PHE A 719 -32.95 -12.42 -46.92
N SER A 720 -32.37 -11.62 -46.02
CA SER A 720 -32.72 -10.20 -45.88
C SER A 720 -32.40 -9.42 -47.16
N SER A 721 -31.29 -9.74 -47.85
CA SER A 721 -30.96 -9.15 -49.14
C SER A 721 -31.92 -9.60 -50.24
N LEU A 722 -32.24 -10.89 -50.33
CA LEU A 722 -33.15 -11.43 -51.36
C LEU A 722 -34.56 -10.85 -51.24
N GLU A 723 -35.06 -10.68 -50.02
CA GLU A 723 -36.32 -9.99 -49.76
C GLU A 723 -36.19 -8.49 -50.09
N ALA A 724 -35.08 -7.86 -49.72
CA ALA A 724 -34.83 -6.47 -50.06
C ALA A 724 -34.79 -6.26 -51.58
N TYR A 725 -34.35 -7.20 -52.42
CA TYR A 725 -34.43 -7.11 -53.89
C TYR A 725 -35.74 -7.64 -54.49
N CYS A 726 -36.73 -7.98 -53.66
CA CYS A 726 -38.04 -8.52 -54.06
C CYS A 726 -37.96 -9.87 -54.80
N HIS A 727 -36.90 -10.66 -54.58
CA HIS A 727 -36.80 -12.03 -55.10
C HIS A 727 -37.60 -13.04 -54.26
N ILE A 728 -37.84 -12.72 -52.99
CA ILE A 728 -38.69 -13.47 -52.08
C ILE A 728 -39.84 -12.54 -51.66
N SER A 729 -41.06 -13.04 -51.69
CA SER A 729 -42.22 -12.32 -51.16
C SER A 729 -42.16 -12.28 -49.63
N SER A 730 -42.14 -11.08 -49.06
CA SER A 730 -42.42 -10.91 -47.63
C SER A 730 -43.82 -11.43 -47.31
N PHE A 731 -44.00 -11.96 -46.11
CA PHE A 731 -45.31 -12.34 -45.56
C PHE A 731 -46.01 -11.13 -44.92
#